data_AF-A0A853AUG3-F1
#
_entry.id   AF-A0A853AUG3-F1
#
_cell.length_a   1.000
_cell.length_b   1.000
_cell.length_c   1.000
_cell.angle_alpha   90.00
_cell.angle_beta   90.00
_cell.angle_gamma   90.00
#
_symmetry.space_group_name_H-M   'P 1'
#
loop_
_entity.id
_entity.type
_entity.pdbx_description
1 polymer ?
#
loop_
_entity_poly.entity_id
_entity_poly.type
_entity_poly.pdbx_seq_one_letter_code
_entity_poly.pdbx_strand_id
1 'polypeptide(L)'
;MTTRMTGVRSVLGVSPTEPDCYRTVGDAISSARDGDVISIRPGVYPEPIVLDRDVTLSGVGSPGDVRIEAAGQPVLRVTAEHAEVSGIEFAHSGGEVAVDLQAGALHLDECVVAADSEVAVVARRDAQLRAESTTVRNPRGAGVLVFDGGAAQLTGCTVTSVGTTAVVARSGGNPVLVDCALTGAAGAVLAADGGRGELRGCRISGITGTAIVAEERSELTVTGTEVSDVDGVGVLSASGSRPVLRDCRLRGTTAQAVVVVQESGVELDRVTVEDARGHAVQVLEGSSADLSECVLTGTEHDAVVAGADGTVRLVACEVTGGSGGGVLAERQAVVTVRDSQVVGTAGTGLLAHEQARLVVDGGEVRECQTGVVWRDHADGSITGCAVRDNLGDGITVTSDQPVEVTGCTAERNLGTDVRLPGGEARQLGGEPSTADQPRPAPARGDEELEDLLAELNGLVGLDGVKREVETLVRLHQMSERRAAAGLPSPPLSRHLVFTGSPGTGKTTVARLYGRILAALGVLRTGQLVEVARPDLVASVVGGTAIKTTEMFNKALGGVLFIDEAYTLSAGNGGGGGPDFGQEAIDTLVKLMEDHRDEVVVIVAGYTNDMRSFLAANPGLASRFSRTIEFADYSSAELVTIVEGLCRSHDYRLEFETKAALHTYFTNLPRDASFGNGRTARKVFEEMLGRQAYRLADDPDAGHVALTRLLPQDLGPLPGSSVGAGAGRVDEERIEQLLGTLHGLVGLEEVKAEVSAMVDLLTSARRRQAAGLPVPSVSRHLIFAGPPGTGKTTVARLYGSLLAALGVLAQGQVTEVARADLVGEYIGHTARRTTEAFDRARGGVLFIDEAYTLSSSGGNGPDFGREAIDTLVKLMEDHRDEVVVIAAGYEREMEGFLAANPGLSSRFSHRVRFADYTPDELVTIVNQHATEYGYECTGPTVAALRTHFATMHRGESFGNGRYARQVLDETIANHARRTRSLSEPTMDDLCLLLPEDVPPPPGRPGVV
;
A
#
# COMPACT_ATOMS: atom_id res chain seq x y z
N MET A 1 15.02 24.45 51.61
CA MET A 1 15.11 25.80 52.20
C MET A 1 15.99 26.63 51.29
N THR A 2 15.37 27.29 50.31
CA THR A 2 16.03 28.22 49.38
C THR A 2 14.95 29.19 48.91
N THR A 3 14.85 30.29 49.66
CA THR A 3 14.41 31.64 49.29
C THR A 3 13.33 31.79 48.21
N ARG A 4 12.05 31.60 48.59
CA ARG A 4 10.92 32.27 47.91
C ARG A 4 10.99 33.77 48.23
N MET A 5 11.67 34.54 47.37
CA MET A 5 11.44 35.98 47.31
C MET A 5 10.06 36.19 46.69
N THR A 6 9.13 36.69 47.48
CA THR A 6 7.84 37.23 47.06
C THR A 6 8.09 38.43 46.14
N GLY A 7 8.32 38.18 44.86
CA GLY A 7 8.18 39.19 43.81
C GLY A 7 6.73 39.62 43.73
N VAL A 8 6.49 40.92 43.68
CA VAL A 8 5.16 41.48 43.43
C VAL A 8 4.73 40.99 42.05
N ARG A 9 3.71 40.12 41.96
CA ARG A 9 3.08 39.73 40.69
C ARG A 9 2.60 41.01 40.01
N SER A 10 3.21 41.36 38.89
CA SER A 10 2.81 42.53 38.13
C SER A 10 1.76 42.13 37.09
N VAL A 11 0.84 43.06 36.80
CA VAL A 11 -0.23 42.84 35.81
C VAL A 11 0.10 43.68 34.58
N LEU A 12 0.34 43.02 33.45
CA LEU A 12 0.60 43.67 32.17
C LEU A 12 -0.70 43.68 31.36
N GLY A 13 -1.17 44.86 30.94
CA GLY A 13 -2.37 45.01 30.12
C GLY A 13 -2.07 44.91 28.64
N VAL A 14 -2.88 44.16 27.88
CA VAL A 14 -2.80 44.07 26.41
C VAL A 14 -4.10 44.56 25.81
N SER A 15 -4.04 45.52 24.90
CA SER A 15 -5.22 46.07 24.21
C SER A 15 -4.84 46.69 22.85
N PRO A 16 -5.61 46.40 21.78
CA PRO A 16 -5.40 47.03 20.48
C PRO A 16 -5.71 48.53 20.50
N THR A 17 -6.51 49.01 21.47
CA THR A 17 -7.07 50.38 21.46
C THR A 17 -6.77 51.21 22.71
N GLU A 18 -6.70 50.60 23.90
CA GLU A 18 -6.49 51.35 25.14
C GLU A 18 -5.06 51.96 25.21
N PRO A 19 -4.92 53.18 25.76
CA PRO A 19 -3.61 53.74 26.08
C PRO A 19 -2.99 53.01 27.29
N ASP A 20 -1.66 53.05 27.41
CA ASP A 20 -0.89 52.41 28.50
C ASP A 20 -0.94 50.86 28.55
N CYS A 21 -1.40 50.22 27.46
CA CYS A 21 -1.37 48.76 27.26
C CYS A 21 -0.40 48.37 26.13
N TYR A 22 0.14 47.15 26.18
CA TYR A 22 0.85 46.52 25.07
C TYR A 22 -0.11 46.29 23.89
N ARG A 23 0.42 46.40 22.66
CA ARG A 23 -0.37 46.23 21.43
C ARG A 23 -0.50 44.77 21.00
N THR A 24 0.49 43.95 21.33
CA THR A 24 0.55 42.52 21.02
C THR A 24 0.74 41.73 22.30
N VAL A 25 0.29 40.48 22.30
CA VAL A 25 0.47 39.56 23.41
C VAL A 25 1.94 39.14 23.51
N GLY A 26 2.63 38.96 22.38
CA GLY A 26 4.05 38.64 22.31
C GLY A 26 4.96 39.69 22.96
N ASP A 27 4.67 40.99 22.80
CA ASP A 27 5.46 42.06 23.43
C ASP A 27 5.29 42.07 24.95
N ALA A 28 4.07 41.76 25.43
CA ALA A 28 3.78 41.64 26.85
C ALA A 28 4.51 40.43 27.45
N ILE A 29 4.50 39.27 26.79
CA ILE A 29 5.24 38.07 27.21
C ILE A 29 6.75 38.34 27.24
N SER A 30 7.28 39.07 26.27
CA SER A 30 8.71 39.44 26.22
C SER A 30 9.12 40.38 27.36
N SER A 31 8.16 41.15 27.90
CA SER A 31 8.37 42.08 29.00
C SER A 31 8.06 41.51 30.39
N ALA A 32 7.32 40.39 30.44
CA ALA A 32 6.88 39.75 31.67
C ALA A 32 8.02 38.97 32.36
N ARG A 33 7.91 38.84 33.67
CA ARG A 33 8.77 37.98 34.52
C ARG A 33 7.99 36.76 34.96
N ASP A 34 8.71 35.74 35.43
CA ASP A 34 8.10 34.54 35.99
C ASP A 34 7.11 34.88 37.11
N GLY A 35 5.87 34.39 36.98
CA GLY A 35 4.74 34.60 37.87
C GLY A 35 3.86 35.82 37.55
N ASP A 36 4.17 36.62 36.53
CA ASP A 36 3.36 37.77 36.11
C ASP A 36 2.05 37.35 35.42
N VAL A 37 1.07 38.24 35.46
CA VAL A 37 -0.25 38.04 34.84
C VAL A 37 -0.43 39.01 33.67
N ILE A 38 -0.77 38.48 32.50
CA ILE A 38 -1.04 39.25 31.29
C ILE A 38 -2.54 39.31 31.07
N SER A 39 -3.14 40.48 31.29
CA SER A 39 -4.57 40.72 31.15
C SER A 39 -4.87 41.23 29.74
N ILE A 40 -5.57 40.42 28.94
CA ILE A 40 -5.86 40.69 27.53
C ILE A 40 -7.29 41.20 27.39
N ARG A 41 -7.47 42.40 26.85
CA ARG A 41 -8.80 43.02 26.62
C ARG A 41 -9.47 42.44 25.37
N PRO A 42 -10.80 42.58 25.22
CA PRO A 42 -11.52 42.13 24.02
C PRO A 42 -10.88 42.65 22.73
N GLY A 43 -10.69 41.77 21.76
CA GLY A 43 -10.02 42.08 20.49
C GLY A 43 -9.56 40.83 19.73
N VAL A 44 -9.15 41.05 18.48
CA VAL A 44 -8.53 40.04 17.62
C VAL A 44 -7.04 40.34 17.52
N TYR A 45 -6.22 39.31 17.79
CA TYR A 45 -4.76 39.39 17.86
C TYR A 45 -4.16 38.42 16.82
N PRO A 46 -3.80 38.90 15.62
CA PRO A 46 -3.27 38.05 14.54
C PRO A 46 -1.77 37.79 14.73
N GLU A 47 -1.43 37.00 15.74
CA GLU A 47 -0.06 36.66 16.09
C GLU A 47 0.06 35.23 16.66
N PRO A 48 1.16 34.52 16.39
CA PRO A 48 1.50 33.30 17.13
C PRO A 48 2.10 33.63 18.49
N ILE A 49 1.82 32.81 19.50
CA ILE A 49 2.30 33.00 20.86
C ILE A 49 3.23 31.87 21.27
N VAL A 50 4.35 32.25 21.88
CA VAL A 50 5.29 31.33 22.52
C VAL A 50 5.36 31.63 24.01
N LEU A 51 4.96 30.66 24.83
CA LEU A 51 5.12 30.70 26.29
C LEU A 51 6.40 29.95 26.67
N ASP A 52 7.48 30.71 26.79
CA ASP A 52 8.83 30.25 27.14
C ASP A 52 9.23 30.58 28.60
N ARG A 53 8.30 31.17 29.36
CA ARG A 53 8.48 31.57 30.76
C ARG A 53 7.17 31.39 31.53
N ASP A 54 7.26 31.34 32.86
CA ASP A 54 6.13 30.98 33.70
C ASP A 54 5.16 32.16 33.86
N VAL A 55 4.11 32.24 33.05
CA VAL A 55 3.17 33.37 33.03
C VAL A 55 1.72 32.91 32.96
N THR A 56 0.81 33.76 33.45
CA THR A 56 -0.64 33.55 33.32
C THR A 56 -1.21 34.51 32.26
N LEU A 57 -1.82 33.97 31.20
CA LEU A 57 -2.61 34.73 30.25
C LEU A 57 -4.09 34.72 30.66
N SER A 58 -4.70 35.90 30.78
CA SER A 58 -6.10 36.03 31.20
C SER A 58 -6.87 36.93 30.25
N GLY A 59 -7.76 36.33 29.45
CA GLY A 59 -8.73 37.03 28.62
C GLY A 59 -9.82 37.68 29.47
N VAL A 60 -10.15 38.93 29.16
CA VAL A 60 -11.16 39.71 29.88
C VAL A 60 -12.40 39.81 29.01
N GLY A 61 -13.52 39.31 29.51
CA GLY A 61 -14.80 39.36 28.80
C GLY A 61 -15.51 38.01 28.83
N SER A 62 -16.43 37.83 27.89
CA SER A 62 -17.11 36.56 27.63
C SER A 62 -16.26 35.66 26.73
N PRO A 63 -16.48 34.33 26.72
CA PRO A 63 -15.79 33.43 25.81
C PRO A 63 -15.89 33.88 24.34
N GLY A 64 -14.76 34.00 23.66
CA GLY A 64 -14.65 34.50 22.27
C GLY A 64 -14.42 36.01 22.13
N ASP A 65 -14.53 36.80 23.21
CA ASP A 65 -14.24 38.24 23.16
C ASP A 65 -12.75 38.53 22.92
N VAL A 66 -11.88 37.63 23.39
CA VAL A 66 -10.43 37.65 23.15
C VAL A 66 -10.08 36.52 22.21
N ARG A 67 -9.69 36.88 20.98
CA ARG A 67 -9.34 35.91 19.92
C ARG A 67 -7.91 36.11 19.48
N ILE A 68 -7.12 35.04 19.51
CA ILE A 68 -5.73 35.01 19.05
C ILE A 68 -5.69 34.10 17.84
N GLU A 69 -5.18 34.59 16.71
CA GLU A 69 -5.22 33.87 15.44
C GLU A 69 -3.87 33.74 14.74
N ALA A 70 -3.59 32.54 14.24
CA ALA A 70 -2.39 32.26 13.46
C ALA A 70 -2.70 31.30 12.29
N ALA A 71 -1.89 31.38 11.23
CA ALA A 71 -2.01 30.51 10.07
C ALA A 71 -0.68 29.84 9.71
N GLY A 72 -0.72 28.54 9.39
CA GLY A 72 0.44 27.74 8.97
C GLY A 72 1.37 27.29 10.10
N GLN A 73 1.40 28.01 11.23
CA GLN A 73 2.21 27.72 12.40
C GLN A 73 1.34 27.71 13.66
N PRO A 74 1.78 27.06 14.76
CA PRO A 74 0.98 26.95 15.97
C PRO A 74 0.62 28.33 16.52
N VAL A 75 -0.65 28.51 16.88
CA VAL A 75 -1.13 29.74 17.53
C VAL A 75 -0.63 29.84 18.96
N LEU A 76 -0.45 28.70 19.64
CA LEU A 76 0.17 28.63 20.95
C LEU A 76 1.23 27.53 20.96
N ARG A 77 2.47 27.90 21.29
CA ARG A 77 3.55 26.96 21.61
C ARG A 77 3.98 27.16 23.06
N VAL A 78 4.12 26.06 23.80
CA VAL A 78 4.52 26.10 25.20
C VAL A 78 5.80 25.30 25.41
N THR A 79 6.79 25.98 25.97
CA THR A 79 8.08 25.42 26.38
C THR A 79 8.45 25.80 27.82
N ALA A 80 7.62 26.61 28.49
CA ALA A 80 7.76 26.96 29.90
C ALA A 80 7.55 25.75 30.82
N GLU A 81 8.02 25.85 32.08
CA GLU A 81 7.78 24.81 33.09
C GLU A 81 6.29 24.81 33.50
N HIS A 82 5.70 26.01 33.66
CA HIS A 82 4.31 26.20 34.01
C HIS A 82 3.67 27.37 33.25
N ALA A 83 2.57 27.13 32.56
CA ALA A 83 1.78 28.18 31.91
C ALA A 83 0.29 28.02 32.24
N GLU A 84 -0.38 29.14 32.50
CA GLU A 84 -1.83 29.19 32.72
C GLU A 84 -2.47 30.11 31.68
N VAL A 85 -3.59 29.69 31.10
CA VAL A 85 -4.32 30.43 30.10
C VAL A 85 -5.81 30.32 30.41
N SER A 86 -6.49 31.45 30.55
CA SER A 86 -7.92 31.49 30.85
C SER A 86 -8.71 32.39 29.90
N GLY A 87 -9.89 31.95 29.43
CA GLY A 87 -10.87 32.82 28.77
C GLY A 87 -10.45 33.35 27.38
N ILE A 88 -9.65 32.58 26.65
CA ILE A 88 -9.09 32.96 25.33
C ILE A 88 -9.56 31.98 24.25
N GLU A 89 -9.95 32.51 23.09
CA GLU A 89 -10.15 31.72 21.87
C GLU A 89 -8.87 31.71 21.01
N PHE A 90 -8.34 30.51 20.79
CA PHE A 90 -7.25 30.22 19.88
C PHE A 90 -7.80 29.76 18.53
N ALA A 91 -7.63 30.59 17.51
CA ALA A 91 -8.03 30.31 16.15
C ALA A 91 -6.82 29.95 15.28
N HIS A 92 -6.90 28.82 14.61
CA HIS A 92 -5.80 28.34 13.78
C HIS A 92 -6.30 27.87 12.42
N SER A 93 -5.63 28.27 11.34
CA SER A 93 -5.97 27.86 9.98
C SER A 93 -4.76 27.40 9.18
N GLY A 94 -4.79 26.15 8.71
CA GLY A 94 -3.71 25.54 7.93
C GLY A 94 -2.47 25.24 8.78
N GLY A 95 -1.76 24.16 8.47
CA GLY A 95 -0.62 23.67 9.26
C GLY A 95 -0.94 22.40 10.05
N GLU A 96 0.05 21.89 10.77
CA GLU A 96 -0.03 20.58 11.45
C GLU A 96 -0.74 20.67 12.80
N VAL A 97 -0.42 21.67 13.63
CA VAL A 97 -0.91 21.76 15.01
C VAL A 97 -1.27 23.19 15.42
N ALA A 98 -2.39 23.37 16.13
CA ALA A 98 -2.79 24.67 16.65
C ALA A 98 -2.14 25.00 18.00
N VAL A 99 -2.22 24.08 18.98
CA VAL A 99 -1.60 24.20 20.31
C VAL A 99 -0.55 23.09 20.48
N ASP A 100 0.72 23.48 20.57
CA ASP A 100 1.87 22.56 20.67
C ASP A 100 2.54 22.68 22.05
N LEU A 101 2.25 21.71 22.92
CA LEU A 101 2.89 21.56 24.22
C LEU A 101 4.07 20.59 24.10
N GLN A 102 5.28 21.13 24.10
CA GLN A 102 6.51 20.36 23.85
C GLN A 102 7.18 19.84 25.13
N ALA A 103 6.94 20.51 26.26
CA ALA A 103 7.47 20.20 27.58
C ALA A 103 6.68 21.01 28.64
N GLY A 104 6.85 20.66 29.92
CA GLY A 104 6.26 21.42 31.04
C GLY A 104 4.77 21.18 31.23
N ALA A 105 4.10 22.09 31.93
CA ALA A 105 2.68 22.00 32.24
C ALA A 105 1.90 23.20 31.70
N LEU A 106 0.80 22.95 30.99
CA LEU A 106 -0.13 23.96 30.50
C LEU A 106 -1.49 23.74 31.12
N HIS A 107 -2.03 24.77 31.75
CA HIS A 107 -3.41 24.82 32.21
C HIS A 107 -4.25 25.72 31.29
N LEU A 108 -5.31 25.17 30.71
CA LEU A 108 -6.33 25.87 29.93
C LEU A 108 -7.63 25.89 30.73
N ASP A 109 -8.20 27.07 30.95
CA ASP A 109 -9.47 27.24 31.66
C ASP A 109 -10.43 28.11 30.86
N GLU A 110 -11.67 27.65 30.66
CA GLU A 110 -12.69 28.35 29.86
C GLU A 110 -12.20 28.81 28.47
N CYS A 111 -11.29 28.05 27.86
CA CYS A 111 -10.70 28.36 26.56
C CYS A 111 -11.49 27.74 25.39
N VAL A 112 -11.27 28.28 24.19
CA VAL A 112 -11.75 27.68 22.94
C VAL A 112 -10.57 27.47 22.00
N VAL A 113 -10.36 26.24 21.53
CA VAL A 113 -9.39 25.93 20.46
C VAL A 113 -10.18 25.62 19.19
N ALA A 114 -10.22 26.58 18.28
CA ALA A 114 -10.86 26.47 16.97
C ALA A 114 -9.80 26.29 15.88
N ALA A 115 -9.47 25.04 15.58
CA ALA A 115 -8.41 24.69 14.65
C ALA A 115 -8.97 24.20 13.30
N ASP A 116 -8.20 24.42 12.23
CA ASP A 116 -8.30 23.73 10.94
C ASP A 116 -6.90 23.19 10.60
N SER A 117 -6.53 22.08 11.24
CA SER A 117 -5.19 21.48 11.22
C SER A 117 -5.23 19.96 11.31
N GLU A 118 -4.07 19.29 11.21
CA GLU A 118 -4.01 17.84 11.41
C GLU A 118 -4.30 17.43 12.86
N VAL A 119 -3.89 18.24 13.83
CA VAL A 119 -4.22 18.08 15.25
C VAL A 119 -4.53 19.42 15.89
N ALA A 120 -5.55 19.51 16.75
CA ALA A 120 -5.87 20.77 17.44
C ALA A 120 -4.90 21.02 18.61
N VAL A 121 -4.73 20.04 19.49
CA VAL A 121 -3.87 20.15 20.68
C VAL A 121 -2.96 18.94 20.77
N VAL A 122 -1.66 19.17 20.96
CA VAL A 122 -0.65 18.12 21.12
C VAL A 122 0.02 18.26 22.48
N ALA A 123 0.11 17.15 23.23
CA ALA A 123 0.95 17.01 24.41
C ALA A 123 1.95 15.86 24.21
N ARG A 124 3.25 16.17 24.32
CA ARG A 124 4.35 15.22 24.06
C ARG A 124 5.51 15.37 25.02
N ARG A 125 6.43 14.37 25.05
CA ARG A 125 7.66 14.37 25.85
C ARG A 125 7.39 14.63 27.34
N ASP A 126 6.56 13.78 27.93
CA ASP A 126 6.13 13.86 29.34
C ASP A 126 5.40 15.15 29.75
N ALA A 127 5.05 16.02 28.80
CA ALA A 127 4.34 17.25 29.08
C ALA A 127 2.94 17.00 29.64
N GLN A 128 2.48 17.93 30.49
CA GLN A 128 1.25 17.82 31.27
C GLN A 128 0.23 18.87 30.83
N LEU A 129 -0.76 18.48 30.03
CA LEU A 129 -1.89 19.33 29.70
C LEU A 129 -2.99 19.19 30.77
N ARG A 130 -3.50 20.30 31.30
CA ARG A 130 -4.73 20.34 32.10
C ARG A 130 -5.72 21.28 31.42
N ALA A 131 -6.85 20.77 31.00
CA ALA A 131 -7.91 21.57 30.39
C ALA A 131 -9.18 21.46 31.24
N GLU A 132 -9.74 22.61 31.61
CA GLU A 132 -10.99 22.72 32.36
C GLU A 132 -11.97 23.58 31.57
N SER A 133 -13.22 23.12 31.46
CA SER A 133 -14.32 23.83 30.77
C SER A 133 -13.95 24.33 29.36
N THR A 134 -13.03 23.63 28.68
CA THR A 134 -12.42 24.06 27.42
C THR A 134 -13.11 23.37 26.24
N THR A 135 -13.34 24.12 25.17
CA THR A 135 -13.91 23.58 23.91
C THR A 135 -12.83 23.40 22.86
N VAL A 136 -12.73 22.22 22.25
CA VAL A 136 -11.78 21.92 21.16
C VAL A 136 -12.57 21.55 19.89
N ARG A 137 -12.23 22.17 18.75
CA ARG A 137 -12.81 21.92 17.43
C ARG A 137 -11.74 21.77 16.37
N ASN A 138 -11.86 20.76 15.52
CA ASN A 138 -10.92 20.56 14.41
C ASN A 138 -11.50 19.72 13.26
N PRO A 139 -12.28 20.31 12.33
CA PRO A 139 -12.98 19.55 11.29
C PRO A 139 -12.05 18.86 10.28
N ARG A 140 -10.76 19.24 10.22
CA ARG A 140 -9.78 18.64 9.30
C ARG A 140 -9.05 17.44 9.88
N GLY A 141 -8.90 17.36 11.19
CA GLY A 141 -7.96 16.44 11.83
C GLY A 141 -8.43 15.89 13.16
N ALA A 142 -7.49 15.59 14.06
CA ALA A 142 -7.75 15.09 15.40
C ALA A 142 -7.96 16.23 16.41
N GLY A 143 -8.69 15.97 17.49
CA GLY A 143 -8.89 16.95 18.56
C GLY A 143 -7.65 17.09 19.44
N VAL A 144 -7.43 16.13 20.33
CA VAL A 144 -6.30 16.11 21.26
C VAL A 144 -5.44 14.88 21.01
N LEU A 145 -4.15 15.07 20.76
CA LEU A 145 -3.17 13.99 20.65
C LEU A 145 -2.22 14.02 21.84
N VAL A 146 -2.14 12.90 22.54
CA VAL A 146 -1.21 12.68 23.65
C VAL A 146 -0.28 11.55 23.25
N PHE A 147 1.02 11.84 23.15
CA PHE A 147 2.00 10.82 22.75
C PHE A 147 3.36 11.01 23.41
N ASP A 148 4.27 10.04 23.23
CA ASP A 148 5.66 10.11 23.73
C ASP A 148 5.71 10.42 25.24
N GLY A 149 4.98 9.62 26.03
CA GLY A 149 4.88 9.76 27.49
C GLY A 149 4.07 10.96 28.00
N GLY A 150 3.53 11.82 27.11
CA GLY A 150 2.71 12.96 27.49
C GLY A 150 1.46 12.56 28.30
N ALA A 151 0.93 13.51 29.08
CA ALA A 151 -0.31 13.34 29.82
C ALA A 151 -1.27 14.51 29.55
N ALA A 152 -2.56 14.21 29.54
CA ALA A 152 -3.61 15.22 29.47
C ALA A 152 -4.69 14.93 30.51
N GLN A 153 -5.17 15.97 31.19
CA GLN A 153 -6.31 15.88 32.09
C GLN A 153 -7.38 16.86 31.59
N LEU A 154 -8.49 16.35 31.08
CA LEU A 154 -9.61 17.14 30.59
C LEU A 154 -10.80 17.00 31.54
N THR A 155 -11.29 18.10 32.09
CA THR A 155 -12.42 18.10 33.04
C THR A 155 -13.52 19.04 32.53
N GLY A 156 -14.73 18.52 32.32
CA GLY A 156 -15.85 19.32 31.81
C GLY A 156 -15.64 19.88 30.40
N CYS A 157 -14.71 19.30 29.64
CA CYS A 157 -14.35 19.79 28.31
C CYS A 157 -15.29 19.26 27.23
N THR A 158 -15.44 20.01 26.14
CA THR A 158 -16.18 19.59 24.95
C THR A 158 -15.23 19.47 23.75
N VAL A 159 -15.08 18.27 23.19
CA VAL A 159 -14.34 18.07 21.94
C VAL A 159 -15.36 17.76 20.84
N THR A 160 -15.50 18.67 19.88
CA THR A 160 -16.58 18.59 18.90
C THR A 160 -16.17 18.95 17.49
N SER A 161 -16.90 18.43 16.49
CA SER A 161 -16.67 18.74 15.08
C SER A 161 -15.24 18.42 14.66
N VAL A 162 -14.85 17.16 14.89
CA VAL A 162 -13.50 16.65 14.65
C VAL A 162 -13.50 15.78 13.39
N GLY A 163 -12.54 16.00 12.49
CA GLY A 163 -12.49 15.29 11.20
C GLY A 163 -12.13 13.81 11.32
N THR A 164 -11.31 13.47 12.32
CA THR A 164 -10.87 12.09 12.60
C THR A 164 -11.28 11.67 14.02
N THR A 165 -10.35 11.62 14.97
CA THR A 165 -10.60 11.15 16.33
C THR A 165 -10.53 12.30 17.34
N ALA A 166 -11.50 12.37 18.25
CA ALA A 166 -11.58 13.44 19.25
C ALA A 166 -10.38 13.42 20.22
N VAL A 167 -10.01 12.26 20.77
CA VAL A 167 -8.82 12.10 21.61
C VAL A 167 -8.01 10.87 21.19
N VAL A 168 -6.70 11.04 21.06
CA VAL A 168 -5.77 10.01 20.61
C VAL A 168 -4.63 9.85 21.64
N ALA A 169 -4.37 8.62 22.07
CA ALA A 169 -3.30 8.23 22.97
C ALA A 169 -2.35 7.25 22.27
N ARG A 170 -1.08 7.61 22.11
CA ARG A 170 -0.08 6.75 21.45
C ARG A 170 1.26 6.75 22.15
N SER A 171 2.07 5.72 21.97
CA SER A 171 3.46 5.67 22.46
C SER A 171 3.58 6.03 23.95
N GLY A 172 2.75 5.40 24.78
CA GLY A 172 2.68 5.64 26.23
C GLY A 172 1.95 6.91 26.68
N GLY A 173 1.33 7.67 25.77
CA GLY A 173 0.50 8.82 26.13
C GLY A 173 -0.69 8.43 27.03
N ASN A 174 -1.08 9.32 27.95
CA ASN A 174 -2.08 9.03 28.98
C ASN A 174 -3.08 10.19 29.19
N PRO A 175 -4.12 10.31 28.35
CA PRO A 175 -5.25 11.21 28.60
C PRO A 175 -6.22 10.67 29.67
N VAL A 176 -6.65 11.55 30.56
CA VAL A 176 -7.70 11.35 31.56
C VAL A 176 -8.82 12.34 31.29
N LEU A 177 -10.02 11.84 31.02
CA LEU A 177 -11.21 12.64 30.73
C LEU A 177 -12.21 12.45 31.87
N VAL A 178 -12.71 13.55 32.41
CA VAL A 178 -13.71 13.56 33.49
C VAL A 178 -14.86 14.48 33.11
N ASP A 179 -16.08 13.95 33.06
CA ASP A 179 -17.30 14.69 32.74
C ASP A 179 -17.22 15.44 31.38
N CYS A 180 -16.51 14.86 30.41
CA CYS A 180 -16.30 15.45 29.09
C CYS A 180 -17.36 15.02 28.07
N ALA A 181 -17.62 15.89 27.09
CA ALA A 181 -18.48 15.59 25.94
C ALA A 181 -17.62 15.44 24.66
N LEU A 182 -17.70 14.29 24.01
CA LEU A 182 -17.04 14.00 22.72
C LEU A 182 -18.12 13.84 21.65
N THR A 183 -18.26 14.82 20.75
CA THR A 183 -19.43 14.88 19.85
C THR A 183 -19.10 15.20 18.40
N GLY A 184 -19.73 14.52 17.43
CA GLY A 184 -19.56 14.87 16.02
C GLY A 184 -18.13 14.65 15.52
N ALA A 185 -17.67 13.40 15.55
CA ALA A 185 -16.35 12.99 15.10
C ALA A 185 -16.39 11.65 14.35
N ALA A 186 -15.35 11.31 13.59
CA ALA A 186 -15.26 9.97 12.99
C ALA A 186 -14.92 8.90 14.04
N GLY A 187 -14.17 9.25 15.07
CA GLY A 187 -13.97 8.43 16.28
C GLY A 187 -13.90 9.30 17.54
N ALA A 188 -14.21 8.73 18.70
CA ALA A 188 -14.15 9.49 19.95
C ALA A 188 -12.80 9.31 20.65
N VAL A 189 -12.39 8.07 20.91
CA VAL A 189 -11.13 7.76 21.58
C VAL A 189 -10.38 6.65 20.85
N LEU A 190 -9.09 6.87 20.60
CA LEU A 190 -8.17 5.88 20.05
C LEU A 190 -6.96 5.75 20.98
N ALA A 191 -6.73 4.56 21.52
CA ALA A 191 -5.47 4.19 22.13
C ALA A 191 -4.75 3.15 21.28
N ALA A 192 -3.51 3.45 20.91
CA ALA A 192 -2.65 2.58 20.10
C ALA A 192 -1.20 2.64 20.60
N ASP A 193 -0.33 1.76 20.12
CA ASP A 193 1.09 1.72 20.45
C ASP A 193 1.40 1.85 21.96
N GLY A 194 0.82 0.99 22.79
CA GLY A 194 0.98 1.06 24.25
C GLY A 194 0.40 2.32 24.91
N GLY A 195 -0.45 3.07 24.20
CA GLY A 195 -1.19 4.19 24.73
C GLY A 195 -2.09 3.77 25.90
N ARG A 196 -2.23 4.67 26.86
CA ARG A 196 -3.09 4.49 28.03
C ARG A 196 -4.22 5.51 28.02
N GLY A 197 -5.22 5.34 28.86
CA GLY A 197 -6.19 6.41 29.10
C GLY A 197 -7.32 6.04 30.02
N GLU A 198 -7.98 7.07 30.54
CA GLU A 198 -9.09 6.93 31.45
C GLU A 198 -10.24 7.88 31.09
N LEU A 199 -11.46 7.35 31.06
CA LEU A 199 -12.69 8.11 30.84
C LEU A 199 -13.63 7.90 32.04
N ARG A 200 -14.12 8.99 32.64
CA ARG A 200 -15.04 8.96 33.78
C ARG A 200 -16.22 9.92 33.55
N GLY A 201 -17.44 9.43 33.60
CA GLY A 201 -18.64 10.28 33.51
C GLY A 201 -18.82 10.97 32.15
N CYS A 202 -18.14 10.49 31.10
CA CYS A 202 -18.15 11.15 29.79
C CYS A 202 -19.43 10.84 28.99
N ARG A 203 -19.74 11.71 28.02
CA ARG A 203 -20.76 11.46 26.99
C ARG A 203 -20.12 11.46 25.61
N ILE A 204 -20.34 10.39 24.86
CA ILE A 204 -19.87 10.21 23.49
C ILE A 204 -21.09 10.09 22.57
N SER A 205 -21.22 10.97 21.58
CA SER A 205 -22.40 10.92 20.70
C SER A 205 -22.16 11.46 19.29
N GLY A 206 -22.88 10.93 18.30
CA GLY A 206 -22.81 11.39 16.92
C GLY A 206 -21.47 11.05 16.29
N ILE A 207 -21.08 9.78 16.38
CA ILE A 207 -19.82 9.25 15.85
C ILE A 207 -20.08 8.55 14.53
N THR A 208 -19.30 8.83 13.48
CA THR A 208 -19.51 8.26 12.14
C THR A 208 -18.64 7.03 11.82
N GLY A 209 -17.93 6.51 12.82
CA GLY A 209 -17.02 5.38 12.70
C GLY A 209 -17.00 4.58 13.99
N THR A 210 -15.82 4.36 14.58
CA THR A 210 -15.71 3.62 15.85
C THR A 210 -15.61 4.58 17.03
N ALA A 211 -16.46 4.43 18.05
CA ALA A 211 -16.45 5.36 19.17
C ALA A 211 -15.20 5.18 20.05
N ILE A 212 -14.90 3.96 20.52
CA ILE A 212 -13.72 3.68 21.35
C ILE A 212 -12.89 2.58 20.70
N VAL A 213 -11.59 2.84 20.49
CA VAL A 213 -10.65 1.87 19.92
C VAL A 213 -9.47 1.68 20.88
N ALA A 214 -9.17 0.41 21.18
CA ALA A 214 -7.98 -0.02 21.89
C ALA A 214 -7.22 -1.02 21.01
N GLU A 215 -6.08 -0.61 20.47
CA GLU A 215 -5.21 -1.47 19.65
C GLU A 215 -3.75 -1.44 20.11
N GLU A 216 -2.95 -2.35 19.57
CA GLU A 216 -1.49 -2.40 19.76
C GLU A 216 -1.05 -2.38 21.24
N ARG A 217 -1.60 -3.32 22.04
CA ARG A 217 -1.32 -3.50 23.48
C ARG A 217 -1.61 -2.25 24.32
N SER A 218 -2.70 -1.55 24.02
CA SER A 218 -3.14 -0.38 24.79
C SER A 218 -3.99 -0.75 26.01
N GLU A 219 -4.03 0.18 26.97
CA GLU A 219 -4.76 0.06 28.23
C GLU A 219 -5.75 1.21 28.39
N LEU A 220 -7.05 0.94 28.22
CA LEU A 220 -8.11 1.94 28.42
C LEU A 220 -9.04 1.52 29.54
N THR A 221 -9.33 2.46 30.45
CA THR A 221 -10.38 2.29 31.47
C THR A 221 -11.49 3.29 31.23
N VAL A 222 -12.72 2.81 31.10
CA VAL A 222 -13.91 3.63 30.86
C VAL A 222 -14.91 3.35 31.97
N THR A 223 -15.38 4.39 32.66
CA THR A 223 -16.29 4.26 33.79
C THR A 223 -17.42 5.26 33.72
N GLY A 224 -18.66 4.82 33.95
CA GLY A 224 -19.81 5.73 34.02
C GLY A 224 -20.06 6.52 32.74
N THR A 225 -19.62 6.01 31.59
CA THR A 225 -19.65 6.73 30.30
C THR A 225 -20.81 6.25 29.44
N GLU A 226 -21.51 7.20 28.81
CA GLU A 226 -22.59 6.94 27.86
C GLU A 226 -22.08 7.12 26.42
N VAL A 227 -22.29 6.11 25.59
CA VAL A 227 -21.99 6.12 24.16
C VAL A 227 -23.30 5.95 23.40
N SER A 228 -23.69 6.96 22.61
CA SER A 228 -24.93 6.94 21.83
C SER A 228 -24.70 7.35 20.37
N ASP A 229 -25.65 7.01 19.49
CA ASP A 229 -25.71 7.52 18.12
C ASP A 229 -24.39 7.30 17.34
N VAL A 230 -23.98 6.04 17.24
CA VAL A 230 -22.75 5.62 16.56
C VAL A 230 -23.09 4.96 15.23
N ASP A 231 -22.70 5.60 14.12
CA ASP A 231 -22.75 5.02 12.79
C ASP A 231 -21.50 4.15 12.54
N GLY A 232 -21.44 3.02 13.24
CA GLY A 232 -20.35 2.06 13.19
C GLY A 232 -20.30 1.21 14.45
N VAL A 233 -19.08 0.92 14.91
CA VAL A 233 -18.82 0.07 16.08
C VAL A 233 -18.73 0.91 17.34
N GLY A 234 -19.36 0.45 18.44
CA GLY A 234 -19.25 1.14 19.73
C GLY A 234 -17.82 1.06 20.31
N VAL A 235 -17.33 -0.15 20.52
CA VAL A 235 -16.01 -0.44 21.10
C VAL A 235 -15.29 -1.48 20.27
N LEU A 236 -14.06 -1.20 19.88
CA LEU A 236 -13.16 -2.13 19.21
C LEU A 236 -11.93 -2.39 20.07
N SER A 237 -11.70 -3.64 20.42
CA SER A 237 -10.45 -4.13 21.00
C SER A 237 -9.70 -4.99 19.99
N ALA A 238 -8.42 -4.69 19.78
CA ALA A 238 -7.58 -5.36 18.81
C ALA A 238 -6.12 -5.47 19.28
N SER A 239 -5.35 -6.32 18.59
CA SER A 239 -3.89 -6.41 18.71
C SER A 239 -3.37 -6.53 20.15
N GLY A 240 -3.91 -7.49 20.90
CA GLY A 240 -3.48 -7.80 22.27
C GLY A 240 -3.86 -6.76 23.35
N SER A 241 -4.72 -5.80 23.04
CA SER A 241 -5.20 -4.79 23.99
C SER A 241 -6.26 -5.35 24.93
N ARG A 242 -6.47 -4.69 26.08
CA ARG A 242 -7.44 -5.14 27.09
C ARG A 242 -8.18 -3.97 27.76
N PRO A 243 -9.08 -3.28 27.04
CA PRO A 243 -9.91 -2.25 27.64
C PRO A 243 -10.87 -2.79 28.71
N VAL A 244 -11.13 -1.96 29.72
CA VAL A 244 -12.06 -2.24 30.82
C VAL A 244 -13.18 -1.20 30.80
N LEU A 245 -14.43 -1.64 30.73
CA LEU A 245 -15.61 -0.79 30.79
C LEU A 245 -16.43 -1.14 32.04
N ARG A 246 -16.74 -0.13 32.85
CA ARG A 246 -17.53 -0.27 34.09
C ARG A 246 -18.68 0.72 34.13
N ASP A 247 -19.87 0.25 34.50
CA ASP A 247 -21.03 1.12 34.70
C ASP A 247 -21.35 1.98 33.45
N CYS A 248 -21.13 1.41 32.25
CA CYS A 248 -21.25 2.10 30.97
C CYS A 248 -22.56 1.77 30.26
N ARG A 249 -23.01 2.67 29.38
CA ARG A 249 -24.16 2.43 28.50
C ARG A 249 -23.77 2.65 27.04
N LEU A 250 -23.99 1.65 26.20
CA LEU A 250 -23.79 1.69 24.75
C LEU A 250 -25.16 1.61 24.08
N ARG A 251 -25.55 2.61 23.29
CA ARG A 251 -26.88 2.69 22.69
C ARG A 251 -26.85 3.09 21.21
N GLY A 252 -27.62 2.37 20.39
CA GLY A 252 -27.90 2.80 19.02
C GLY A 252 -26.66 2.79 18.11
N THR A 253 -26.05 1.60 17.95
CA THR A 253 -24.94 1.38 17.02
C THR A 253 -25.47 0.84 15.68
N THR A 254 -24.99 1.36 14.55
CA THR A 254 -25.39 0.83 13.22
C THR A 254 -24.66 -0.46 12.84
N ALA A 255 -23.59 -0.82 13.57
CA ALA A 255 -22.92 -2.11 13.51
C ALA A 255 -22.93 -2.78 14.91
N GLN A 256 -21.87 -3.51 15.27
CA GLN A 256 -21.72 -4.16 16.58
C GLN A 256 -21.48 -3.14 17.71
N ALA A 257 -21.97 -3.43 18.91
CA ALA A 257 -21.67 -2.59 20.07
C ALA A 257 -20.25 -2.82 20.60
N VAL A 258 -19.78 -4.06 20.70
CA VAL A 258 -18.42 -4.41 21.11
C VAL A 258 -17.84 -5.48 20.18
N VAL A 259 -16.62 -5.25 19.68
CA VAL A 259 -15.86 -6.18 18.83
C VAL A 259 -14.49 -6.43 19.43
N VAL A 260 -14.08 -7.69 19.52
CA VAL A 260 -12.79 -8.11 20.07
C VAL A 260 -12.12 -9.06 19.08
N VAL A 261 -10.97 -8.65 18.55
CA VAL A 261 -10.23 -9.36 17.48
C VAL A 261 -8.73 -9.42 17.78
N GLN A 262 -7.97 -10.18 17.00
CA GLN A 262 -6.50 -10.23 17.03
C GLN A 262 -5.92 -10.49 18.43
N GLU A 263 -6.31 -11.63 19.04
CA GLU A 263 -5.82 -12.10 20.35
C GLU A 263 -5.95 -11.04 21.47
N SER A 264 -6.98 -10.20 21.40
CA SER A 264 -7.23 -9.15 22.39
C SER A 264 -8.26 -9.58 23.45
N GLY A 265 -8.50 -8.73 24.44
CA GLY A 265 -9.44 -8.99 25.53
C GLY A 265 -10.35 -7.80 25.80
N VAL A 266 -11.50 -8.02 26.43
CA VAL A 266 -12.30 -6.93 27.01
C VAL A 266 -12.93 -7.37 28.34
N GLU A 267 -12.95 -6.47 29.32
CA GLU A 267 -13.70 -6.64 30.58
C GLU A 267 -14.89 -5.67 30.58
N LEU A 268 -16.10 -6.21 30.68
CA LEU A 268 -17.35 -5.46 30.76
C LEU A 268 -18.02 -5.77 32.11
N ASP A 269 -18.11 -4.77 32.98
CA ASP A 269 -18.73 -4.88 34.31
C ASP A 269 -19.90 -3.90 34.45
N ARG A 270 -21.11 -4.39 34.70
CA ARG A 270 -22.34 -3.59 34.75
C ARG A 270 -22.52 -2.70 33.52
N VAL A 271 -22.26 -3.26 32.33
CA VAL A 271 -22.42 -2.56 31.04
C VAL A 271 -23.80 -2.86 30.45
N THR A 272 -24.50 -1.80 30.03
CA THR A 272 -25.79 -1.91 29.33
C THR A 272 -25.60 -1.67 27.84
N VAL A 273 -26.04 -2.60 26.99
CA VAL A 273 -26.08 -2.46 25.53
C VAL A 273 -27.53 -2.45 25.06
N GLU A 274 -27.90 -1.44 24.28
CA GLU A 274 -29.25 -1.23 23.78
C GLU A 274 -29.25 -0.92 22.28
N ASP A 275 -30.16 -1.56 21.54
CA ASP A 275 -30.48 -1.22 20.15
C ASP A 275 -29.26 -1.28 19.19
N ALA A 276 -28.43 -2.34 19.29
CA ALA A 276 -27.33 -2.57 18.33
C ALA A 276 -27.84 -3.28 17.06
N ARG A 277 -27.58 -2.72 15.88
CA ARG A 277 -27.95 -3.37 14.60
C ARG A 277 -27.11 -4.62 14.28
N GLY A 278 -25.92 -4.73 14.87
CA GLY A 278 -25.11 -5.95 14.82
C GLY A 278 -25.34 -6.84 16.04
N HIS A 279 -24.26 -7.46 16.50
CA HIS A 279 -24.18 -8.15 17.79
C HIS A 279 -23.94 -7.15 18.92
N ALA A 280 -24.38 -7.45 20.14
CA ALA A 280 -23.97 -6.67 21.31
C ALA A 280 -22.48 -6.89 21.62
N VAL A 281 -22.02 -8.14 21.59
CA VAL A 281 -20.61 -8.49 21.75
C VAL A 281 -20.20 -9.55 20.73
N GLN A 282 -19.12 -9.29 19.99
CA GLN A 282 -18.55 -10.23 19.03
C GLN A 282 -17.06 -10.45 19.34
N VAL A 283 -16.67 -11.71 19.53
CA VAL A 283 -15.29 -12.13 19.84
C VAL A 283 -14.80 -13.09 18.77
N LEU A 284 -13.65 -12.79 18.17
CA LEU A 284 -13.05 -13.53 17.06
C LEU A 284 -11.54 -13.65 17.23
N GLU A 285 -10.90 -14.50 16.41
CA GLU A 285 -9.44 -14.57 16.26
C GLU A 285 -8.70 -14.81 17.59
N GLY A 286 -9.12 -15.85 18.34
CA GLY A 286 -8.48 -16.22 19.61
C GLY A 286 -8.66 -15.20 20.74
N SER A 287 -9.57 -14.24 20.58
CA SER A 287 -9.78 -13.16 21.54
C SER A 287 -10.66 -13.58 22.72
N SER A 288 -10.77 -12.71 23.74
CA SER A 288 -11.52 -12.99 24.96
C SER A 288 -12.47 -11.86 25.38
N ALA A 289 -13.62 -12.20 25.96
CA ALA A 289 -14.49 -11.23 26.61
C ALA A 289 -15.03 -11.75 27.94
N ASP A 290 -14.86 -10.96 28.99
CA ASP A 290 -15.40 -11.21 30.32
C ASP A 290 -16.55 -10.22 30.59
N LEU A 291 -17.76 -10.74 30.78
CA LEU A 291 -18.97 -9.96 31.07
C LEU A 291 -19.49 -10.31 32.46
N SER A 292 -19.66 -9.31 33.32
CA SER A 292 -20.27 -9.42 34.64
C SER A 292 -21.40 -8.42 34.83
N GLU A 293 -22.58 -8.90 35.24
CA GLU A 293 -23.75 -8.05 35.54
C GLU A 293 -24.19 -7.15 34.36
N CYS A 294 -23.89 -7.56 33.12
CA CYS A 294 -24.24 -6.83 31.91
C CYS A 294 -25.68 -7.08 31.46
N VAL A 295 -26.30 -6.06 30.84
CA VAL A 295 -27.65 -6.12 30.29
C VAL A 295 -27.60 -5.83 28.79
N LEU A 296 -28.00 -6.80 27.96
CA LEU A 296 -27.94 -6.75 26.50
C LEU A 296 -29.36 -6.82 25.93
N THR A 297 -29.81 -5.77 25.24
CA THR A 297 -31.20 -5.67 24.76
C THR A 297 -31.29 -5.15 23.32
N GLY A 298 -32.29 -5.65 22.57
CA GLY A 298 -32.69 -5.05 21.30
C GLY A 298 -31.68 -5.21 20.14
N THR A 299 -30.94 -6.31 20.07
CA THR A 299 -29.99 -6.56 18.97
C THR A 299 -30.70 -7.05 17.70
N GLU A 300 -30.24 -6.64 16.51
CA GLU A 300 -30.81 -7.19 15.27
C GLU A 300 -30.22 -8.57 14.91
N HIS A 301 -29.02 -8.90 15.40
CA HIS A 301 -28.37 -10.21 15.27
C HIS A 301 -28.26 -10.90 16.64
N ASP A 302 -27.57 -12.06 16.70
CA ASP A 302 -27.30 -12.76 17.96
C ASP A 302 -26.66 -11.81 18.98
N ALA A 303 -27.12 -11.80 20.22
CA ALA A 303 -26.64 -10.80 21.17
C ALA A 303 -25.14 -10.96 21.48
N VAL A 304 -24.68 -12.19 21.71
CA VAL A 304 -23.27 -12.49 21.97
C VAL A 304 -22.78 -13.57 21.02
N VAL A 305 -21.65 -13.35 20.36
CA VAL A 305 -21.03 -14.29 19.42
C VAL A 305 -19.58 -14.53 19.80
N ALA A 306 -19.21 -15.80 19.94
CA ALA A 306 -17.84 -16.27 20.04
C ALA A 306 -17.51 -17.13 18.81
N GLY A 307 -16.65 -16.62 17.93
CA GLY A 307 -16.14 -17.34 16.75
C GLY A 307 -14.72 -17.85 16.93
N ALA A 308 -14.05 -18.23 15.84
CA ALA A 308 -12.74 -18.90 15.79
C ALA A 308 -11.83 -18.71 17.03
N ASP A 309 -11.74 -19.77 17.84
CA ASP A 309 -10.93 -19.86 19.07
C ASP A 309 -11.24 -18.81 20.17
N GLY A 310 -12.36 -18.11 20.05
CA GLY A 310 -12.79 -17.05 20.96
C GLY A 310 -13.25 -17.60 22.31
N THR A 311 -12.93 -16.89 23.38
CA THR A 311 -13.38 -17.23 24.74
C THR A 311 -14.33 -16.17 25.27
N VAL A 312 -15.55 -16.56 25.66
CA VAL A 312 -16.51 -15.62 26.27
C VAL A 312 -17.02 -16.16 27.60
N ARG A 313 -17.03 -15.29 28.61
CA ARG A 313 -17.56 -15.59 29.93
C ARG A 313 -18.67 -14.60 30.27
N LEU A 314 -19.87 -15.11 30.57
CA LEU A 314 -21.01 -14.34 31.05
C LEU A 314 -21.31 -14.75 32.49
N VAL A 315 -21.35 -13.79 33.40
CA VAL A 315 -21.69 -14.01 34.82
C VAL A 315 -22.78 -13.03 35.24
N ALA A 316 -23.92 -13.56 35.68
CA ALA A 316 -25.07 -12.75 36.11
C ALA A 316 -25.54 -11.73 35.05
N CYS A 317 -25.46 -12.09 33.77
CA CYS A 317 -25.87 -11.24 32.67
C CYS A 317 -27.35 -11.45 32.31
N GLU A 318 -27.98 -10.43 31.72
CA GLU A 318 -29.34 -10.50 31.18
C GLU A 318 -29.31 -10.20 29.68
N VAL A 319 -29.80 -11.12 28.87
CA VAL A 319 -29.97 -10.97 27.42
C VAL A 319 -31.47 -10.98 27.13
N THR A 320 -32.02 -9.89 26.61
CA THR A 320 -33.46 -9.79 26.34
C THR A 320 -33.80 -9.35 24.90
N GLY A 321 -34.79 -10.02 24.32
CA GLY A 321 -35.34 -9.67 23.01
C GLY A 321 -34.37 -9.92 21.86
N GLY A 322 -34.50 -9.11 20.81
CA GLY A 322 -33.66 -9.14 19.61
C GLY A 322 -34.20 -10.03 18.48
N SER A 323 -33.84 -9.71 17.24
CA SER A 323 -34.24 -10.49 16.06
C SER A 323 -33.33 -11.67 15.74
N GLY A 324 -32.19 -11.79 16.42
CA GLY A 324 -31.32 -12.97 16.40
C GLY A 324 -31.53 -13.91 17.60
N GLY A 325 -30.56 -14.79 17.85
CA GLY A 325 -30.45 -15.61 19.06
C GLY A 325 -29.82 -14.87 20.25
N GLY A 326 -29.67 -15.57 21.37
CA GLY A 326 -29.06 -15.00 22.57
C GLY A 326 -27.53 -15.08 22.53
N VAL A 327 -26.98 -16.28 22.73
CA VAL A 327 -25.54 -16.52 22.72
C VAL A 327 -25.19 -17.62 21.72
N LEU A 328 -24.23 -17.34 20.85
CA LEU A 328 -23.71 -18.24 19.82
C LEU A 328 -22.23 -18.54 20.06
N ALA A 329 -21.90 -19.83 20.16
CA ALA A 329 -20.54 -20.35 20.17
C ALA A 329 -20.30 -21.18 18.91
N GLU A 330 -19.25 -20.84 18.15
CA GLU A 330 -18.91 -21.50 16.88
C GLU A 330 -17.40 -21.61 16.70
N ARG A 331 -16.95 -22.48 15.77
CA ARG A 331 -15.54 -22.62 15.37
C ARG A 331 -14.59 -22.77 16.56
N GLN A 332 -14.78 -23.83 17.33
CA GLN A 332 -13.96 -24.17 18.51
C GLN A 332 -13.96 -23.11 19.64
N ALA A 333 -14.86 -22.13 19.59
CA ALA A 333 -15.01 -21.14 20.65
C ALA A 333 -15.41 -21.78 21.99
N VAL A 334 -14.98 -21.16 23.09
CA VAL A 334 -15.31 -21.56 24.45
C VAL A 334 -16.20 -20.51 25.10
N VAL A 335 -17.45 -20.88 25.38
CA VAL A 335 -18.41 -20.00 26.04
C VAL A 335 -18.82 -20.57 27.39
N THR A 336 -18.68 -19.77 28.44
CA THR A 336 -19.16 -20.08 29.79
C THR A 336 -20.25 -19.11 30.20
N VAL A 337 -21.44 -19.63 30.50
CA VAL A 337 -22.60 -18.86 30.96
C VAL A 337 -22.90 -19.27 32.39
N ARG A 338 -22.85 -18.33 33.32
CA ARG A 338 -23.13 -18.59 34.74
C ARG A 338 -24.17 -17.64 35.27
N ASP A 339 -25.16 -18.17 35.99
CA ASP A 339 -26.20 -17.41 36.69
C ASP A 339 -26.88 -16.33 35.81
N SER A 340 -26.91 -16.53 34.49
CA SER A 340 -27.36 -15.53 33.50
C SER A 340 -28.73 -15.87 32.93
N GLN A 341 -29.45 -14.86 32.44
CA GLN A 341 -30.79 -15.00 31.89
C GLN A 341 -30.81 -14.67 30.40
N VAL A 342 -31.48 -15.50 29.60
CA VAL A 342 -31.77 -15.25 28.18
C VAL A 342 -33.27 -15.32 27.97
N VAL A 343 -33.87 -14.20 27.56
CA VAL A 343 -35.33 -14.03 27.54
C VAL A 343 -35.81 -13.47 26.20
N GLY A 344 -36.74 -14.14 25.53
CA GLY A 344 -37.51 -13.51 24.45
C GLY A 344 -36.78 -13.33 23.11
N THR A 345 -35.74 -14.13 22.81
CA THR A 345 -34.97 -14.02 21.56
C THR A 345 -35.72 -14.66 20.39
N ALA A 346 -35.70 -14.03 19.20
CA ALA A 346 -36.33 -14.60 18.00
C ALA A 346 -35.62 -15.84 17.43
N GLY A 347 -34.37 -16.06 17.82
CA GLY A 347 -33.58 -17.27 17.54
C GLY A 347 -33.42 -18.18 18.75
N THR A 348 -32.41 -19.04 18.69
CA THR A 348 -32.03 -19.92 19.81
C THR A 348 -31.47 -19.10 20.97
N GLY A 349 -31.87 -19.41 22.21
CA GLY A 349 -31.37 -18.74 23.40
C GLY A 349 -29.87 -18.93 23.57
N LEU A 350 -29.40 -20.18 23.61
CA LEU A 350 -27.98 -20.54 23.67
C LEU A 350 -27.65 -21.61 22.62
N LEU A 351 -26.67 -21.39 21.75
CA LEU A 351 -26.30 -22.31 20.67
C LEU A 351 -24.79 -22.55 20.65
N ALA A 352 -24.40 -23.83 20.60
CA ALA A 352 -23.04 -24.28 20.33
C ALA A 352 -23.02 -25.17 19.08
N HIS A 353 -22.14 -24.85 18.13
CA HIS A 353 -21.92 -25.63 16.91
C HIS A 353 -20.48 -25.53 16.42
N GLU A 354 -20.09 -26.28 15.38
CA GLU A 354 -18.75 -26.27 14.80
C GLU A 354 -17.63 -26.48 15.85
N GLN A 355 -17.71 -27.61 16.57
CA GLN A 355 -16.73 -28.00 17.62
C GLN A 355 -16.60 -27.02 18.79
N ALA A 356 -17.53 -26.07 18.95
CA ALA A 356 -17.51 -25.14 20.06
C ALA A 356 -17.86 -25.82 21.39
N ARG A 357 -17.36 -25.25 22.49
CA ARG A 357 -17.61 -25.70 23.85
C ARG A 357 -18.50 -24.71 24.60
N LEU A 358 -19.69 -25.17 25.01
CA LEU A 358 -20.63 -24.36 25.79
C LEU A 358 -20.87 -24.96 27.17
N VAL A 359 -20.54 -24.20 28.21
CA VAL A 359 -20.73 -24.55 29.62
C VAL A 359 -21.75 -23.60 30.25
N VAL A 360 -22.85 -24.15 30.76
CA VAL A 360 -23.93 -23.40 31.41
C VAL A 360 -24.06 -23.85 32.86
N ASP A 361 -23.98 -22.92 33.80
CA ASP A 361 -24.08 -23.16 35.26
C ASP A 361 -25.10 -22.20 35.88
N GLY A 362 -26.29 -22.70 36.19
CA GLY A 362 -27.41 -21.91 36.68
C GLY A 362 -28.07 -21.03 35.61
N GLY A 363 -28.92 -20.10 36.06
CA GLY A 363 -29.60 -19.16 35.18
C GLY A 363 -30.92 -19.66 34.57
N GLU A 364 -31.43 -18.91 33.60
CA GLU A 364 -32.74 -19.13 32.98
C GLU A 364 -32.71 -18.85 31.48
N VAL A 365 -33.33 -19.71 30.66
CA VAL A 365 -33.57 -19.50 29.23
C VAL A 365 -35.06 -19.66 28.95
N ARG A 366 -35.74 -18.58 28.54
CA ARG A 366 -37.18 -18.62 28.31
C ARG A 366 -37.68 -17.73 27.19
N GLU A 367 -38.88 -18.06 26.69
CA GLU A 367 -39.57 -17.27 25.66
C GLU A 367 -38.75 -17.13 24.35
N CYS A 368 -37.77 -18.01 24.12
CA CYS A 368 -36.95 -18.04 22.91
C CYS A 368 -37.58 -18.95 21.84
N GLN A 369 -37.13 -18.84 20.58
CA GLN A 369 -37.54 -19.75 19.50
C GLN A 369 -37.10 -21.19 19.77
N THR A 370 -35.94 -21.38 20.39
CA THR A 370 -35.44 -22.67 20.92
C THR A 370 -34.60 -22.35 22.14
N GLY A 371 -34.64 -23.17 23.18
CA GLY A 371 -33.93 -22.89 24.43
C GLY A 371 -32.41 -22.97 24.27
N VAL A 372 -31.85 -24.18 24.44
CA VAL A 372 -30.40 -24.44 24.44
C VAL A 372 -30.07 -25.55 23.47
N VAL A 373 -29.05 -25.38 22.63
CA VAL A 373 -28.71 -26.31 21.55
C VAL A 373 -27.21 -26.61 21.51
N TRP A 374 -26.83 -27.89 21.46
CA TRP A 374 -25.51 -28.37 21.02
C TRP A 374 -25.66 -29.19 19.74
N ARG A 375 -24.91 -28.85 18.69
CA ARG A 375 -24.89 -29.58 17.42
C ARG A 375 -23.50 -29.55 16.78
N ASP A 376 -23.32 -30.22 15.64
CA ASP A 376 -22.11 -30.13 14.81
C ASP A 376 -20.79 -30.27 15.60
N HIS A 377 -20.65 -31.40 16.31
CA HIS A 377 -19.50 -31.74 17.14
C HIS A 377 -19.24 -30.82 18.35
N ALA A 378 -20.19 -29.98 18.76
CA ALA A 378 -20.05 -29.16 19.96
C ALA A 378 -20.13 -29.98 21.26
N ASP A 379 -19.29 -29.67 22.25
CA ASP A 379 -19.27 -30.31 23.57
C ASP A 379 -19.68 -29.34 24.70
N GLY A 380 -19.83 -29.88 25.92
CA GLY A 380 -19.95 -29.05 27.11
C GLY A 380 -20.89 -29.60 28.16
N SER A 381 -21.51 -28.70 28.92
CA SER A 381 -22.40 -29.10 30.03
C SER A 381 -23.43 -28.04 30.35
N ILE A 382 -24.55 -28.46 30.91
CA ILE A 382 -25.57 -27.60 31.49
C ILE A 382 -26.00 -28.13 32.85
N THR A 383 -25.83 -27.30 33.87
CA THR A 383 -26.11 -27.65 35.27
C THR A 383 -27.07 -26.64 35.89
N GLY A 384 -28.13 -27.10 36.54
CA GLY A 384 -28.99 -26.24 37.37
C GLY A 384 -29.73 -25.13 36.64
N CYS A 385 -29.86 -25.19 35.31
CA CYS A 385 -30.49 -24.15 34.50
C CYS A 385 -32.00 -24.41 34.30
N ALA A 386 -32.81 -23.35 34.34
CA ALA A 386 -34.24 -23.41 34.04
C ALA A 386 -34.51 -23.05 32.57
N VAL A 387 -35.05 -23.99 31.77
CA VAL A 387 -35.32 -23.80 30.34
C VAL A 387 -36.81 -23.95 30.07
N ARG A 388 -37.55 -22.84 29.96
CA ARG A 388 -39.02 -22.87 30.01
C ARG A 388 -39.70 -21.96 29.01
N ASP A 389 -40.97 -22.25 28.73
CA ASP A 389 -41.86 -21.35 28.01
C ASP A 389 -41.31 -20.95 26.59
N ASN A 390 -40.47 -21.80 25.98
CA ASN A 390 -39.91 -21.56 24.63
C ASN A 390 -40.87 -22.01 23.51
N LEU A 391 -40.79 -21.36 22.34
CA LEU A 391 -41.66 -21.65 21.18
C LEU A 391 -41.27 -22.92 20.41
N GLY A 392 -40.07 -23.44 20.66
CA GLY A 392 -39.54 -24.68 20.09
C GLY A 392 -39.12 -25.66 21.18
N ASP A 393 -38.05 -26.40 20.93
CA ASP A 393 -37.51 -27.35 21.90
C ASP A 393 -36.83 -26.61 23.08
N GLY A 394 -36.82 -27.26 24.24
CA GLY A 394 -36.14 -26.75 25.44
C GLY A 394 -34.62 -26.95 25.34
N ILE A 395 -34.14 -28.13 25.73
CA ILE A 395 -32.72 -28.51 25.62
C ILE A 395 -32.57 -29.50 24.48
N THR A 396 -31.71 -29.20 23.50
CA THR A 396 -31.47 -30.05 22.34
C THR A 396 -29.98 -30.36 22.21
N VAL A 397 -29.65 -31.65 22.24
CA VAL A 397 -28.30 -32.16 21.97
C VAL A 397 -28.40 -33.05 20.74
N THR A 398 -27.93 -32.53 19.61
CA THR A 398 -27.77 -33.25 18.34
C THR A 398 -26.30 -33.42 17.95
N SER A 399 -25.38 -32.98 18.82
CA SER A 399 -23.95 -33.23 18.71
C SER A 399 -23.63 -34.72 18.96
N ASP A 400 -22.55 -35.20 18.37
CA ASP A 400 -21.97 -36.53 18.64
C ASP A 400 -20.94 -36.51 19.78
N GLN A 401 -20.56 -35.32 20.26
CA GLN A 401 -19.69 -35.13 21.42
C GLN A 401 -20.47 -35.23 22.74
N PRO A 402 -19.81 -35.59 23.85
CA PRO A 402 -20.46 -35.69 25.14
C PRO A 402 -20.94 -34.32 25.64
N VAL A 403 -22.24 -34.24 25.98
CA VAL A 403 -22.85 -33.09 26.66
C VAL A 403 -23.49 -33.55 27.95
N GLU A 404 -23.04 -33.02 29.09
CA GLU A 404 -23.59 -33.36 30.41
C GLU A 404 -24.79 -32.47 30.76
N VAL A 405 -25.93 -33.07 31.09
CA VAL A 405 -27.15 -32.37 31.51
C VAL A 405 -27.50 -32.77 32.94
N THR A 406 -27.34 -31.87 33.91
CA THR A 406 -27.46 -32.21 35.34
C THR A 406 -28.34 -31.22 36.10
N GLY A 407 -29.40 -31.69 36.77
CA GLY A 407 -30.21 -30.85 37.67
C GLY A 407 -30.96 -29.69 37.00
N CYS A 408 -31.18 -29.75 35.68
CA CYS A 408 -31.91 -28.74 34.93
C CYS A 408 -33.42 -29.00 34.96
N THR A 409 -34.21 -27.93 34.86
CA THR A 409 -35.67 -28.02 34.72
C THR A 409 -36.07 -27.54 33.33
N ALA A 410 -36.59 -28.43 32.48
CA ALA A 410 -37.18 -28.06 31.20
C ALA A 410 -38.69 -28.30 31.25
N GLU A 411 -39.49 -27.24 31.11
CA GLU A 411 -40.95 -27.32 31.23
C GLU A 411 -41.67 -26.26 30.39
N ARG A 412 -42.91 -26.57 29.98
CA ARG A 412 -43.78 -25.67 29.23
C ARG A 412 -43.17 -25.16 27.91
N ASN A 413 -42.24 -25.90 27.31
CA ASN A 413 -41.78 -25.62 25.95
C ASN A 413 -42.79 -26.17 24.94
N LEU A 414 -43.01 -25.47 23.82
CA LEU A 414 -43.98 -25.89 22.81
C LEU A 414 -43.51 -27.12 22.02
N GLY A 415 -42.18 -27.28 21.87
CA GLY A 415 -41.52 -28.46 21.32
C GLY A 415 -41.20 -29.53 22.37
N THR A 416 -40.16 -30.32 22.15
CA THR A 416 -39.67 -31.32 23.10
C THR A 416 -38.88 -30.62 24.22
N ASP A 417 -39.23 -30.87 25.50
CA ASP A 417 -38.50 -30.28 26.63
C ASP A 417 -37.01 -30.66 26.64
N VAL A 418 -36.68 -31.93 26.39
CA VAL A 418 -35.29 -32.41 26.25
C VAL A 418 -35.15 -33.41 25.10
N ARG A 419 -34.30 -33.09 24.12
CA ARG A 419 -33.93 -33.96 22.99
C ARG A 419 -32.45 -34.30 23.06
N LEU A 420 -32.10 -35.59 23.12
CA LEU A 420 -30.72 -36.09 23.21
C LEU A 420 -30.32 -36.88 21.95
N PRO A 421 -29.03 -37.16 21.70
CA PRO A 421 -28.58 -37.93 20.55
C PRO A 421 -29.15 -39.37 20.64
N GLY A 422 -29.99 -39.75 19.68
CA GLY A 422 -30.66 -41.06 19.65
C GLY A 422 -32.18 -41.07 19.86
N GLY A 423 -32.83 -39.91 20.03
CA GLY A 423 -34.30 -39.77 20.10
C GLY A 423 -34.81 -39.12 21.40
N GLU A 424 -36.12 -38.88 21.49
CA GLU A 424 -36.77 -38.24 22.64
C GLU A 424 -36.39 -38.90 23.98
N ALA A 425 -35.92 -38.10 24.94
CA ALA A 425 -35.84 -38.54 26.33
C ALA A 425 -37.26 -38.61 26.90
N ARG A 426 -37.94 -39.74 26.74
CA ARG A 426 -39.20 -39.99 27.44
C ARG A 426 -38.95 -40.03 28.95
N GLN A 427 -39.71 -39.19 29.64
CA GLN A 427 -40.05 -39.24 31.05
C GLN A 427 -39.96 -40.68 31.61
N LEU A 428 -39.32 -40.82 32.78
CA LEU A 428 -39.24 -42.03 33.59
C LEU A 428 -40.55 -42.85 33.57
N GLY A 429 -40.58 -43.94 32.78
CA GLY A 429 -41.58 -45.02 32.88
C GLY A 429 -42.13 -45.56 31.55
N GLY A 430 -41.78 -46.81 31.19
CA GLY A 430 -42.54 -47.66 30.26
C GLY A 430 -41.73 -48.38 29.16
N GLU A 431 -41.88 -49.70 29.08
CA GLU A 431 -41.18 -50.72 28.27
C GLU A 431 -41.22 -50.60 26.71
N PRO A 432 -40.35 -51.36 25.98
CA PRO A 432 -39.80 -50.95 24.67
C PRO A 432 -40.50 -51.55 23.44
N SER A 433 -40.31 -50.91 22.28
CA SER A 433 -40.43 -51.55 20.96
C SER A 433 -39.43 -50.99 19.96
N THR A 434 -38.82 -51.94 19.24
CA THR A 434 -37.75 -51.91 18.24
C THR A 434 -38.04 -51.10 16.97
N ALA A 435 -37.04 -50.43 16.40
CA ALA A 435 -36.25 -50.95 15.26
C ALA A 435 -35.25 -49.91 14.75
N ASP A 436 -34.04 -50.41 14.55
CA ASP A 436 -32.78 -49.79 14.16
C ASP A 436 -32.71 -49.51 12.65
N GLN A 437 -32.02 -48.43 12.28
CA GLN A 437 -31.18 -48.36 11.08
C GLN A 437 -30.18 -47.19 11.20
N PRO A 438 -28.85 -47.44 11.22
CA PRO A 438 -27.84 -46.40 11.34
C PRO A 438 -27.44 -45.82 9.98
N ARG A 439 -27.22 -44.50 9.91
CA ARG A 439 -26.50 -43.82 8.82
C ARG A 439 -25.06 -43.48 9.27
N PRO A 440 -24.09 -43.44 8.33
CA PRO A 440 -22.66 -43.57 8.62
C PRO A 440 -22.00 -42.25 9.05
N ALA A 441 -20.91 -42.37 9.80
CA ALA A 441 -20.04 -41.29 10.28
C ALA A 441 -19.39 -40.47 9.15
N PRO A 442 -19.07 -39.18 9.34
CA PRO A 442 -18.45 -38.36 8.31
C PRO A 442 -16.99 -38.77 8.06
N ALA A 443 -16.56 -38.58 6.82
CA ALA A 443 -15.27 -39.00 6.30
C ALA A 443 -14.25 -37.85 6.37
N ARG A 444 -12.95 -38.18 6.39
CA ARG A 444 -11.78 -37.28 6.40
C ARG A 444 -11.78 -36.10 5.38
N GLY A 445 -12.73 -36.01 4.46
CA GLY A 445 -12.83 -34.92 3.48
C GLY A 445 -13.47 -33.64 4.02
N ASP A 446 -14.24 -33.71 5.12
CA ASP A 446 -14.93 -32.53 5.67
C ASP A 446 -13.94 -31.59 6.40
N GLU A 447 -12.96 -32.13 7.15
CA GLU A 447 -11.89 -31.33 7.79
C GLU A 447 -11.00 -30.62 6.76
N GLU A 448 -10.60 -31.31 5.67
CA GLU A 448 -9.76 -30.71 4.62
C GLU A 448 -10.50 -29.58 3.89
N LEU A 449 -11.82 -29.68 3.74
CA LEU A 449 -12.64 -28.64 3.14
C LEU A 449 -12.73 -27.38 4.02
N GLU A 450 -12.91 -27.54 5.33
CA GLU A 450 -12.97 -26.42 6.28
C GLU A 450 -11.66 -25.63 6.31
N ASP A 451 -10.52 -26.32 6.35
CA ASP A 451 -9.18 -25.70 6.30
C ASP A 451 -9.00 -24.86 5.02
N LEU A 452 -9.43 -25.37 3.87
CA LEU A 452 -9.34 -24.68 2.58
C LEU A 452 -10.24 -23.44 2.50
N LEU A 453 -11.42 -23.50 3.11
CA LEU A 453 -12.33 -22.37 3.21
C LEU A 453 -11.81 -21.31 4.19
N ALA A 454 -11.16 -21.73 5.28
CA ALA A 454 -10.45 -20.83 6.18
C ALA A 454 -9.27 -20.15 5.48
N GLU A 455 -8.47 -20.88 4.70
CA GLU A 455 -7.38 -20.34 3.87
C GLU A 455 -7.90 -19.28 2.88
N LEU A 456 -9.04 -19.54 2.22
CA LEU A 456 -9.70 -18.59 1.33
C LEU A 456 -10.20 -17.33 2.08
N ASN A 457 -10.83 -17.51 3.24
CA ASN A 457 -11.35 -16.40 4.04
C ASN A 457 -10.25 -15.51 4.63
N GLY A 458 -9.08 -16.09 4.91
CA GLY A 458 -7.88 -15.39 5.36
C GLY A 458 -7.17 -14.55 4.30
N LEU A 459 -7.52 -14.70 3.01
CA LEU A 459 -6.99 -13.80 1.97
C LEU A 459 -7.51 -12.37 2.19
N VAL A 460 -6.63 -11.38 2.07
CA VAL A 460 -6.99 -9.97 2.24
C VAL A 460 -7.99 -9.54 1.17
N GLY A 461 -9.08 -8.88 1.58
CA GLY A 461 -10.12 -8.37 0.67
C GLY A 461 -10.89 -9.47 -0.04
N LEU A 462 -11.22 -9.23 -1.32
CA LEU A 462 -11.87 -10.20 -2.22
C LEU A 462 -13.27 -10.68 -1.78
N ASP A 463 -14.02 -9.87 -1.00
CA ASP A 463 -15.32 -10.28 -0.44
C ASP A 463 -16.34 -10.73 -1.50
N GLY A 464 -16.31 -10.12 -2.69
CA GLY A 464 -17.13 -10.55 -3.83
C GLY A 464 -16.77 -11.95 -4.32
N VAL A 465 -15.47 -12.26 -4.40
CA VAL A 465 -14.95 -13.56 -4.82
C VAL A 465 -15.24 -14.62 -3.76
N LYS A 466 -15.01 -14.31 -2.48
CA LYS A 466 -15.30 -15.22 -1.35
C LYS A 466 -16.76 -15.67 -1.35
N ARG A 467 -17.70 -14.73 -1.48
CA ARG A 467 -19.14 -15.03 -1.57
C ARG A 467 -19.50 -15.88 -2.78
N GLU A 468 -18.89 -15.64 -3.94
CA GLU A 468 -19.19 -16.42 -5.15
C GLU A 468 -18.63 -17.84 -5.06
N VAL A 469 -17.42 -18.02 -4.52
CA VAL A 469 -16.85 -19.34 -4.26
C VAL A 469 -17.69 -20.10 -3.23
N GLU A 470 -18.10 -19.46 -2.14
CA GLU A 470 -18.98 -20.06 -1.15
C GLU A 470 -20.33 -20.48 -1.75
N THR A 471 -20.91 -19.64 -2.62
CA THR A 471 -22.13 -19.97 -3.35
C THR A 471 -21.94 -21.22 -4.22
N LEU A 472 -20.81 -21.35 -4.90
CA LEU A 472 -20.49 -22.52 -5.72
C LEU A 472 -20.33 -23.79 -4.87
N VAL A 473 -19.66 -23.70 -3.71
CA VAL A 473 -19.53 -24.80 -2.75
C VAL A 473 -20.89 -25.26 -2.25
N ARG A 474 -21.74 -24.33 -1.80
CA ARG A 474 -23.10 -24.63 -1.31
C ARG A 474 -23.98 -25.26 -2.40
N LEU A 475 -23.87 -24.79 -3.65
CA LEU A 475 -24.58 -25.37 -4.78
C LEU A 475 -24.15 -26.81 -5.07
N HIS A 476 -22.84 -27.09 -4.94
CA HIS A 476 -22.34 -28.45 -5.13
C HIS A 476 -22.80 -29.41 -4.02
N GLN A 477 -22.68 -29.01 -2.76
CA GLN A 477 -23.18 -29.77 -1.61
C GLN A 477 -24.69 -30.06 -1.73
N MET A 478 -25.48 -29.08 -2.21
CA MET A 478 -26.91 -29.28 -2.49
C MET A 478 -27.14 -30.29 -3.62
N SER A 479 -26.35 -30.23 -4.70
CA SER A 479 -26.44 -31.20 -5.80
C SER A 479 -26.14 -32.63 -5.34
N GLU A 480 -25.12 -32.82 -4.50
CA GLU A 480 -24.78 -34.11 -3.89
C GLU A 480 -25.92 -34.64 -3.00
N ARG A 481 -26.49 -33.80 -2.13
CA ARG A 481 -27.63 -34.18 -1.29
C ARG A 481 -28.85 -34.60 -2.13
N ARG A 482 -29.10 -33.92 -3.25
CA ARG A 482 -30.17 -34.27 -4.19
C ARG A 482 -29.90 -35.61 -4.88
N ALA A 483 -28.66 -35.84 -5.34
CA ALA A 483 -28.25 -37.10 -5.95
C ALA A 483 -28.36 -38.27 -4.95
N ALA A 484 -27.90 -38.09 -3.71
CA ALA A 484 -28.04 -39.06 -2.62
C ALA A 484 -29.51 -39.34 -2.24
N ALA A 485 -30.42 -38.38 -2.48
CA ALA A 485 -31.86 -38.53 -2.31
C ALA A 485 -32.59 -39.05 -3.57
N GLY A 486 -31.87 -39.36 -4.65
CA GLY A 486 -32.45 -39.84 -5.91
C GLY A 486 -33.23 -38.78 -6.71
N LEU A 487 -33.05 -37.49 -6.40
CA LEU A 487 -33.71 -36.38 -7.07
C LEU A 487 -32.88 -35.90 -8.28
N PRO A 488 -33.52 -35.52 -9.40
CA PRO A 488 -32.81 -34.97 -10.56
C PRO A 488 -32.19 -33.61 -10.20
N SER A 489 -30.89 -33.46 -10.45
CA SER A 489 -30.17 -32.19 -10.33
C SER A 489 -29.99 -31.54 -11.69
N PRO A 490 -30.23 -30.23 -11.84
CA PRO A 490 -29.97 -29.52 -13.09
C PRO A 490 -28.46 -29.54 -13.41
N PRO A 491 -28.07 -29.68 -14.69
CA PRO A 491 -26.67 -29.65 -15.08
C PRO A 491 -26.09 -28.25 -14.84
N LEU A 492 -25.08 -28.15 -13.99
CA LEU A 492 -24.33 -26.92 -13.73
C LEU A 492 -23.07 -26.93 -14.59
N SER A 493 -22.84 -25.87 -15.38
CA SER A 493 -21.53 -25.68 -15.98
C SER A 493 -20.52 -25.32 -14.89
N ARG A 494 -19.35 -25.97 -14.94
CA ARG A 494 -18.28 -25.82 -13.94
C ARG A 494 -17.18 -24.85 -14.38
N HIS A 495 -17.24 -24.36 -15.61
CA HIS A 495 -16.22 -23.49 -16.19
C HIS A 495 -16.46 -22.02 -15.81
N LEU A 496 -15.39 -21.33 -15.41
CA LEU A 496 -15.46 -19.98 -14.85
C LEU A 496 -14.64 -18.98 -15.68
N VAL A 497 -15.09 -17.74 -15.68
CA VAL A 497 -14.36 -16.59 -16.24
C VAL A 497 -13.87 -15.73 -15.09
N PHE A 498 -12.57 -15.48 -14.98
CA PHE A 498 -12.00 -14.58 -13.98
C PHE A 498 -11.62 -13.26 -14.65
N THR A 499 -12.31 -12.17 -14.30
CA THR A 499 -12.01 -10.84 -14.84
C THR A 499 -11.39 -9.95 -13.79
N GLY A 500 -10.47 -9.06 -14.16
CA GLY A 500 -9.94 -8.02 -13.27
C GLY A 500 -8.49 -7.68 -13.55
N SER A 501 -7.98 -6.61 -12.96
CA SER A 501 -6.61 -6.10 -13.18
C SER A 501 -5.53 -7.08 -12.70
N PRO A 502 -4.26 -6.95 -13.17
CA PRO A 502 -3.16 -7.82 -12.74
C PRO A 502 -2.91 -7.74 -11.23
N GLY A 503 -2.45 -8.83 -10.62
CA GLY A 503 -2.07 -8.84 -9.21
C GLY A 503 -3.22 -8.83 -8.19
N THR A 504 -4.46 -9.04 -8.62
CA THR A 504 -5.67 -9.19 -7.77
C THR A 504 -5.84 -10.60 -7.17
N GLY A 505 -4.94 -11.55 -7.43
CA GLY A 505 -4.97 -12.88 -6.80
C GLY A 505 -5.72 -13.99 -7.56
N LYS A 506 -6.08 -13.77 -8.84
CA LYS A 506 -6.78 -14.75 -9.70
C LYS A 506 -6.17 -16.16 -9.67
N THR A 507 -4.88 -16.31 -9.94
CA THR A 507 -4.19 -17.61 -9.95
C THR A 507 -4.19 -18.27 -8.57
N THR A 508 -4.05 -17.47 -7.50
CA THR A 508 -4.10 -17.97 -6.12
C THR A 508 -5.48 -18.56 -5.80
N VAL A 509 -6.55 -17.83 -6.11
CA VAL A 509 -7.93 -18.32 -5.90
C VAL A 509 -8.24 -19.52 -6.79
N ALA A 510 -7.76 -19.55 -8.04
CA ALA A 510 -7.95 -20.70 -8.93
C ALA A 510 -7.33 -21.99 -8.35
N ARG A 511 -6.15 -21.87 -7.71
CA ARG A 511 -5.49 -23.00 -7.03
C ARG A 511 -6.30 -23.50 -5.84
N LEU A 512 -6.78 -22.58 -5.00
CA LEU A 512 -7.62 -22.91 -3.84
C LEU A 512 -8.93 -23.55 -4.27
N TYR A 513 -9.59 -22.98 -5.28
CA TYR A 513 -10.84 -23.51 -5.82
C TYR A 513 -10.68 -24.95 -6.35
N GLY A 514 -9.56 -25.25 -7.02
CA GLY A 514 -9.24 -26.62 -7.44
C GLY A 514 -9.13 -27.60 -6.28
N ARG A 515 -8.45 -27.21 -5.20
CA ARG A 515 -8.32 -28.02 -3.97
C ARG A 515 -9.68 -28.20 -3.27
N ILE A 516 -10.48 -27.14 -3.17
CA ILE A 516 -11.83 -27.17 -2.59
C ILE A 516 -12.72 -28.16 -3.35
N LEU A 517 -12.68 -28.13 -4.68
CA LEU A 517 -13.43 -29.07 -5.50
C LEU A 517 -12.93 -30.52 -5.36
N ALA A 518 -11.64 -30.74 -5.09
CA ALA A 518 -11.12 -32.07 -4.81
C ALA A 518 -11.58 -32.59 -3.43
N ALA A 519 -11.55 -31.74 -2.40
CA ALA A 519 -12.04 -32.08 -1.07
C ALA A 519 -13.55 -32.43 -1.07
N LEU A 520 -14.33 -31.72 -1.90
CA LEU A 520 -15.76 -32.01 -2.14
C LEU A 520 -15.99 -33.29 -2.98
N GLY A 521 -14.94 -33.96 -3.46
CA GLY A 521 -15.05 -35.14 -4.33
C GLY A 521 -15.49 -34.84 -5.76
N VAL A 522 -15.54 -33.56 -6.16
CA VAL A 522 -15.91 -33.12 -7.51
C VAL A 522 -14.81 -33.43 -8.52
N LEU A 523 -13.57 -33.24 -8.09
CA LEU A 523 -12.34 -33.43 -8.86
C LEU A 523 -11.45 -34.47 -8.19
N ARG A 524 -10.62 -35.16 -8.99
CA ARG A 524 -9.78 -36.26 -8.49
C ARG A 524 -8.55 -35.79 -7.71
N THR A 525 -7.91 -34.69 -8.12
CA THR A 525 -6.60 -34.25 -7.57
C THR A 525 -6.49 -32.75 -7.33
N GLY A 526 -7.42 -31.93 -7.85
CA GLY A 526 -7.48 -30.48 -7.57
C GLY A 526 -6.29 -29.66 -8.08
N GLN A 527 -5.39 -30.28 -8.85
CA GLN A 527 -4.17 -29.68 -9.37
C GLN A 527 -4.47 -28.49 -10.30
N LEU A 528 -3.64 -27.45 -10.24
CA LEU A 528 -3.73 -26.31 -11.15
C LEU A 528 -2.67 -26.42 -12.26
N VAL A 529 -3.11 -26.43 -13.52
CA VAL A 529 -2.25 -26.31 -14.70
C VAL A 529 -2.47 -24.93 -15.30
N GLU A 530 -1.47 -24.07 -15.18
CA GLU A 530 -1.47 -22.71 -15.71
C GLU A 530 -0.81 -22.67 -17.09
N VAL A 531 -1.48 -22.03 -18.05
CA VAL A 531 -1.03 -21.92 -19.45
C VAL A 531 -1.35 -20.54 -20.02
N ALA A 532 -0.56 -20.11 -21.00
CA ALA A 532 -0.81 -18.91 -21.78
C ALA A 532 -0.89 -19.24 -23.29
N ARG A 533 -1.16 -18.24 -24.15
CA ARG A 533 -1.22 -18.42 -25.61
C ARG A 533 -0.01 -19.18 -26.19
N PRO A 534 1.25 -18.89 -25.81
CA PRO A 534 2.40 -19.62 -26.34
C PRO A 534 2.37 -21.11 -26.02
N ASP A 535 1.72 -21.53 -24.94
CA ASP A 535 1.64 -22.93 -24.52
C ASP A 535 0.57 -23.71 -25.28
N LEU A 536 -0.46 -23.03 -25.77
CA LEU A 536 -1.58 -23.65 -26.49
C LEU A 536 -1.40 -23.63 -28.00
N VAL A 537 -0.75 -22.60 -28.54
CA VAL A 537 -0.61 -22.37 -29.99
C VAL A 537 0.75 -22.85 -30.50
N ALA A 538 0.75 -23.60 -31.62
CA ALA A 538 1.96 -24.06 -32.28
C ALA A 538 2.35 -23.16 -33.47
N SER A 539 3.62 -23.18 -33.87
CA SER A 539 4.15 -22.43 -35.01
C SER A 539 3.97 -23.14 -36.36
N VAL A 540 3.40 -24.36 -36.37
CA VAL A 540 3.23 -25.21 -37.56
C VAL A 540 1.77 -25.62 -37.70
N VAL A 541 1.26 -25.63 -38.93
CA VAL A 541 -0.11 -26.03 -39.29
C VAL A 541 -0.42 -27.44 -38.76
N GLY A 542 -1.53 -27.57 -38.01
CA GLY A 542 -1.97 -28.82 -37.38
C GLY A 542 -1.27 -29.17 -36.06
N GLY A 543 -0.30 -28.36 -35.62
CA GLY A 543 0.37 -28.55 -34.32
C GLY A 543 -0.40 -27.99 -33.13
N THR A 544 -1.27 -27.00 -33.34
CA THR A 544 -1.99 -26.30 -32.27
C THR A 544 -3.00 -27.20 -31.56
N ALA A 545 -3.76 -28.00 -32.30
CA ALA A 545 -4.67 -28.98 -31.72
C ALA A 545 -3.94 -29.99 -30.82
N ILE A 546 -2.75 -30.46 -31.24
CA ILE A 546 -1.93 -31.40 -30.47
C ILE A 546 -1.47 -30.74 -29.16
N LYS A 547 -0.92 -29.52 -29.25
CA LYS A 547 -0.38 -28.80 -28.10
C LYS A 547 -1.46 -28.43 -27.08
N THR A 548 -2.62 -27.96 -27.56
CA THR A 548 -3.79 -27.67 -26.72
C THR A 548 -4.29 -28.94 -26.03
N THR A 549 -4.38 -30.07 -26.75
CA THR A 549 -4.78 -31.36 -26.19
C THR A 549 -3.79 -31.85 -25.13
N GLU A 550 -2.49 -31.67 -25.35
CA GLU A 550 -1.46 -32.05 -24.38
C GLU A 550 -1.61 -31.29 -23.06
N MET A 551 -1.81 -29.97 -23.12
CA MET A 551 -1.99 -29.16 -21.92
C MET A 551 -3.31 -29.45 -21.21
N PHE A 552 -4.38 -29.68 -21.97
CA PHE A 552 -5.68 -30.08 -21.40
C PHE A 552 -5.58 -31.43 -20.67
N ASN A 553 -4.92 -32.42 -21.28
CA ASN A 553 -4.74 -33.74 -20.67
C ASN A 553 -3.93 -33.67 -19.36
N LYS A 554 -2.96 -32.75 -19.25
CA LYS A 554 -2.23 -32.51 -18.00
C LYS A 554 -3.15 -32.02 -16.88
N ALA A 555 -4.23 -31.31 -17.22
CA ALA A 555 -5.18 -30.77 -16.25
C ALA A 555 -6.26 -31.76 -15.80
N LEU A 556 -6.42 -32.92 -16.44
CA LEU A 556 -7.46 -33.91 -16.11
C LEU A 556 -7.46 -34.28 -14.62
N GLY A 557 -8.63 -34.17 -13.99
CA GLY A 557 -8.83 -34.33 -12.55
C GLY A 557 -8.58 -33.07 -11.72
N GLY A 558 -8.32 -31.93 -12.37
CA GLY A 558 -7.99 -30.65 -11.76
C GLY A 558 -8.52 -29.44 -12.54
N VAL A 559 -7.77 -28.35 -12.50
CA VAL A 559 -8.11 -27.04 -13.08
C VAL A 559 -7.13 -26.70 -14.19
N LEU A 560 -7.65 -26.38 -15.38
CA LEU A 560 -6.89 -25.75 -16.47
C LEU A 560 -7.11 -24.23 -16.42
N PHE A 561 -6.10 -23.47 -16.03
CA PHE A 561 -6.15 -22.02 -15.94
C PHE A 561 -5.44 -21.39 -17.13
N ILE A 562 -6.18 -20.65 -17.95
CA ILE A 562 -5.67 -19.97 -19.14
C ILE A 562 -5.57 -18.48 -18.86
N ASP A 563 -4.35 -17.99 -18.68
CA ASP A 563 -4.11 -16.56 -18.45
C ASP A 563 -4.12 -15.76 -19.76
N GLU A 564 -4.61 -14.53 -19.69
CA GLU A 564 -4.84 -13.62 -20.84
C GLU A 564 -5.53 -14.31 -22.03
N ALA A 565 -6.58 -15.08 -21.76
CA ALA A 565 -7.23 -15.96 -22.75
C ALA A 565 -7.74 -15.22 -24.00
N TYR A 566 -8.10 -13.94 -23.86
CA TYR A 566 -8.52 -13.08 -24.98
C TYR A 566 -7.49 -13.00 -26.10
N THR A 567 -6.20 -13.17 -25.78
CA THR A 567 -5.11 -13.19 -26.77
C THR A 567 -5.29 -14.32 -27.79
N LEU A 568 -6.00 -15.40 -27.47
CA LEU A 568 -6.30 -16.48 -28.42
C LEU A 568 -7.26 -16.03 -29.54
N SER A 569 -8.10 -15.03 -29.28
CA SER A 569 -9.10 -14.49 -30.24
C SER A 569 -8.64 -13.23 -31.00
N ALA A 570 -7.52 -12.62 -30.59
CA ALA A 570 -7.05 -11.33 -31.11
C ALA A 570 -6.55 -11.35 -32.58
N GLY A 571 -6.56 -12.51 -33.26
CA GLY A 571 -6.13 -12.66 -34.66
C GLY A 571 -7.13 -12.17 -35.72
N ASN A 572 -8.36 -11.81 -35.34
CA ASN A 572 -9.44 -11.50 -36.30
C ASN A 572 -9.40 -10.08 -36.90
N GLY A 573 -8.43 -9.25 -36.52
CA GLY A 573 -8.29 -7.87 -36.97
C GLY A 573 -7.43 -7.69 -38.22
N GLY A 574 -7.90 -8.17 -39.38
CA GLY A 574 -7.47 -7.67 -40.70
C GLY A 574 -6.02 -7.95 -41.14
N GLY A 575 -5.75 -9.15 -41.65
CA GLY A 575 -4.55 -9.40 -42.46
C GLY A 575 -4.14 -10.88 -42.55
N GLY A 576 -4.80 -11.66 -43.42
CA GLY A 576 -4.34 -12.87 -44.14
C GLY A 576 -3.37 -13.90 -43.54
N GLY A 577 -3.09 -13.93 -42.23
CA GLY A 577 -2.27 -14.94 -41.56
C GLY A 577 -3.08 -16.16 -41.10
N PRO A 578 -2.45 -17.32 -40.83
CA PRO A 578 -3.17 -18.54 -40.46
C PRO A 578 -3.80 -18.44 -39.07
N ASP A 579 -5.04 -18.91 -38.97
CA ASP A 579 -5.95 -18.75 -37.81
C ASP A 579 -5.68 -19.76 -36.67
N PHE A 580 -4.43 -19.83 -36.20
CA PHE A 580 -4.01 -20.82 -35.21
C PHE A 580 -4.62 -20.62 -33.82
N GLY A 581 -5.02 -19.38 -33.48
CA GLY A 581 -5.68 -19.09 -32.20
C GLY A 581 -7.09 -19.67 -32.13
N GLN A 582 -7.83 -19.59 -33.23
CA GLN A 582 -9.17 -20.16 -33.33
C GLN A 582 -9.15 -21.70 -33.28
N GLU A 583 -8.15 -22.34 -33.89
CA GLU A 583 -7.94 -23.79 -33.80
C GLU A 583 -7.76 -24.27 -32.34
N ALA A 584 -7.06 -23.48 -31.51
CA ALA A 584 -6.92 -23.77 -30.08
C ALA A 584 -8.26 -23.64 -29.34
N ILE A 585 -9.05 -22.60 -29.63
CA ILE A 585 -10.38 -22.39 -29.05
C ILE A 585 -11.33 -23.54 -29.40
N ASP A 586 -11.39 -23.94 -30.67
CA ASP A 586 -12.27 -25.00 -31.13
C ASP A 586 -11.89 -26.36 -30.51
N THR A 587 -10.58 -26.63 -30.41
CA THR A 587 -10.06 -27.81 -29.72
C THR A 587 -10.44 -27.80 -28.24
N LEU A 588 -10.30 -26.66 -27.56
CA LEU A 588 -10.64 -26.51 -26.15
C LEU A 588 -12.14 -26.72 -25.91
N VAL A 589 -13.01 -26.11 -26.71
CA VAL A 589 -14.48 -26.27 -26.61
C VAL A 589 -14.90 -27.73 -26.77
N LYS A 590 -14.28 -28.45 -27.71
CA LYS A 590 -14.52 -29.89 -27.89
C LYS A 590 -14.12 -30.69 -26.65
N LEU A 591 -12.90 -30.47 -26.14
CA LEU A 591 -12.39 -31.20 -24.97
C LEU A 591 -13.17 -30.88 -23.69
N MET A 592 -13.65 -29.64 -23.54
CA MET A 592 -14.53 -29.24 -22.43
C MET A 592 -15.87 -29.99 -22.45
N GLU A 593 -16.41 -30.31 -23.63
CA GLU A 593 -17.62 -31.12 -23.74
C GLU A 593 -17.35 -32.59 -23.40
N ASP A 594 -16.29 -33.15 -23.99
CA ASP A 594 -15.93 -34.56 -23.84
C ASP A 594 -15.54 -34.91 -22.38
N HIS A 595 -14.97 -33.96 -21.62
CA HIS A 595 -14.44 -34.14 -20.27
C HIS A 595 -15.08 -33.22 -19.21
N ARG A 596 -16.34 -32.83 -19.40
CA ARG A 596 -17.05 -31.83 -18.57
C ARG A 596 -17.08 -32.12 -17.06
N ASP A 597 -17.01 -33.39 -16.68
CA ASP A 597 -17.11 -33.85 -15.28
C ASP A 597 -15.72 -34.10 -14.65
N GLU A 598 -14.66 -34.05 -15.45
CA GLU A 598 -13.29 -34.41 -15.06
C GLU A 598 -12.34 -33.21 -14.97
N VAL A 599 -12.71 -32.06 -15.57
CA VAL A 599 -11.86 -30.86 -15.59
C VAL A 599 -12.65 -29.58 -15.41
N VAL A 600 -12.05 -28.61 -14.71
CA VAL A 600 -12.54 -27.24 -14.64
C VAL A 600 -11.61 -26.32 -15.43
N VAL A 601 -12.10 -25.79 -16.54
CA VAL A 601 -11.42 -24.71 -17.27
C VAL A 601 -11.78 -23.35 -16.67
N ILE A 602 -10.76 -22.56 -16.32
CA ILE A 602 -10.86 -21.16 -15.89
C ILE A 602 -10.13 -20.30 -16.91
N VAL A 603 -10.81 -19.31 -17.48
CA VAL A 603 -10.19 -18.34 -18.40
C VAL A 603 -10.08 -16.98 -17.71
N ALA A 604 -8.89 -16.37 -17.74
CA ALA A 604 -8.61 -15.11 -17.09
C ALA A 604 -8.23 -14.00 -18.08
N GLY A 605 -8.58 -12.76 -17.74
CA GLY A 605 -8.19 -11.58 -18.54
C GLY A 605 -8.87 -10.29 -18.09
N TYR A 606 -8.67 -9.22 -18.86
CA TYR A 606 -9.32 -7.94 -18.60
C TYR A 606 -10.81 -7.98 -18.94
N THR A 607 -11.62 -7.27 -18.15
CA THR A 607 -13.08 -7.32 -18.23
C THR A 607 -13.63 -7.05 -19.64
N ASN A 608 -13.09 -6.06 -20.35
CA ASN A 608 -13.53 -5.71 -21.70
C ASN A 608 -13.09 -6.73 -22.76
N ASP A 609 -11.84 -7.20 -22.68
CA ASP A 609 -11.29 -8.16 -23.63
C ASP A 609 -11.95 -9.53 -23.50
N MET A 610 -12.30 -9.94 -22.26
CA MET A 610 -13.00 -11.20 -22.01
C MET A 610 -14.42 -11.21 -22.57
N ARG A 611 -15.11 -10.06 -22.64
CA ARG A 611 -16.41 -9.96 -23.34
C ARG A 611 -16.25 -10.24 -24.83
N SER A 612 -15.24 -9.66 -25.46
CA SER A 612 -14.93 -9.89 -26.88
C SER A 612 -14.52 -11.35 -27.14
N PHE A 613 -13.73 -11.94 -26.24
CA PHE A 613 -13.32 -13.34 -26.31
C PHE A 613 -14.50 -14.31 -26.24
N LEU A 614 -15.43 -14.12 -25.29
CA LEU A 614 -16.62 -14.96 -25.18
C LEU A 614 -17.56 -14.80 -26.38
N ALA A 615 -17.62 -13.61 -26.98
CA ALA A 615 -18.39 -13.36 -28.19
C ALA A 615 -17.76 -13.96 -29.46
N ALA A 616 -16.45 -14.26 -29.46
CA ALA A 616 -15.74 -14.80 -30.62
C ALA A 616 -16.18 -16.22 -30.99
N ASN A 617 -16.72 -17.00 -30.05
CA ASN A 617 -17.21 -18.35 -30.32
C ASN A 617 -18.47 -18.67 -29.47
N PRO A 618 -19.63 -18.96 -30.09
CA PRO A 618 -20.85 -19.34 -29.37
C PRO A 618 -20.67 -20.54 -28.42
N GLY A 619 -19.75 -21.45 -28.75
CA GLY A 619 -19.37 -22.59 -27.91
C GLY A 619 -18.77 -22.17 -26.56
N LEU A 620 -17.99 -21.09 -26.53
CA LEU A 620 -17.44 -20.51 -25.30
C LEU A 620 -18.55 -19.87 -24.46
N ALA A 621 -19.39 -19.02 -25.05
CA ALA A 621 -20.48 -18.35 -24.33
C ALA A 621 -21.46 -19.32 -23.66
N SER A 622 -21.73 -20.48 -24.29
CA SER A 622 -22.59 -21.52 -23.71
C SER A 622 -21.96 -22.29 -22.55
N ARG A 623 -20.62 -22.45 -22.54
CA ARG A 623 -19.88 -23.24 -21.56
C ARG A 623 -19.39 -22.41 -20.38
N PHE A 624 -19.06 -21.14 -20.60
CA PHE A 624 -18.67 -20.20 -19.56
C PHE A 624 -19.88 -19.41 -19.06
N SER A 625 -20.63 -20.01 -18.14
CA SER A 625 -21.91 -19.45 -17.66
C SER A 625 -21.78 -18.41 -16.52
N ARG A 626 -20.60 -18.32 -15.90
CA ARG A 626 -20.35 -17.43 -14.76
C ARG A 626 -19.03 -16.69 -14.90
N THR A 627 -19.08 -15.41 -14.50
CA THR A 627 -17.93 -14.53 -14.43
C THR A 627 -17.74 -14.05 -13.00
N ILE A 628 -16.53 -14.25 -12.49
CA ILE A 628 -16.10 -13.77 -11.18
C ILE A 628 -15.22 -12.54 -11.40
N GLU A 629 -15.65 -11.40 -10.88
CA GLU A 629 -14.91 -10.14 -10.96
C GLU A 629 -13.98 -9.96 -9.75
N PHE A 630 -12.70 -9.79 -10.04
CA PHE A 630 -11.65 -9.48 -9.09
C PHE A 630 -11.42 -7.97 -9.12
N ALA A 631 -12.06 -7.27 -8.19
CA ALA A 631 -11.89 -5.83 -8.02
C ALA A 631 -10.46 -5.49 -7.59
N ASP A 632 -10.03 -4.26 -7.88
CA ASP A 632 -8.78 -3.72 -7.37
C ASP A 632 -8.83 -3.58 -5.85
N TYR A 633 -7.72 -3.85 -5.17
CA TYR A 633 -7.61 -3.66 -3.73
C TYR A 633 -7.72 -2.17 -3.37
N SER A 634 -8.49 -1.87 -2.34
CA SER A 634 -8.53 -0.56 -1.67
C SER A 634 -7.17 -0.21 -1.05
N SER A 635 -6.97 1.08 -0.73
CA SER A 635 -5.73 1.53 -0.07
C SER A 635 -5.49 0.80 1.25
N ALA A 636 -6.54 0.59 2.05
CA ALA A 636 -6.46 -0.12 3.32
C ALA A 636 -6.08 -1.61 3.14
N GLU A 637 -6.64 -2.28 2.13
CA GLU A 637 -6.26 -3.66 1.80
C GLU A 637 -4.80 -3.76 1.32
N LEU A 638 -4.31 -2.78 0.55
CA LEU A 638 -2.89 -2.74 0.14
C LEU A 638 -1.95 -2.55 1.35
N VAL A 639 -2.31 -1.71 2.32
CA VAL A 639 -1.57 -1.60 3.59
C VAL A 639 -1.55 -2.94 4.32
N THR A 640 -2.70 -3.61 4.41
CA THR A 640 -2.84 -4.92 5.06
C THR A 640 -1.95 -5.98 4.40
N ILE A 641 -1.81 -5.95 3.06
CA ILE A 641 -0.89 -6.82 2.33
C ILE A 641 0.58 -6.54 2.71
N VAL A 642 0.99 -5.27 2.78
CA VAL A 642 2.35 -4.89 3.21
C VAL A 642 2.62 -5.32 4.66
N GLU A 643 1.64 -5.16 5.55
CA GLU A 643 1.74 -5.64 6.94
C GLU A 643 1.90 -7.16 7.02
N GLY A 644 1.19 -7.90 6.18
CA GLY A 644 1.34 -9.36 6.06
C GLY A 644 2.75 -9.76 5.62
N LEU A 645 3.31 -9.06 4.62
CA LEU A 645 4.69 -9.27 4.15
C LEU A 645 5.73 -8.93 5.23
N CYS A 646 5.48 -7.87 6.01
CA CYS A 646 6.34 -7.51 7.13
C CYS A 646 6.37 -8.63 8.18
N ARG A 647 5.19 -9.10 8.60
CA ARG A 647 5.05 -10.20 9.58
C ARG A 647 5.76 -11.48 9.14
N SER A 648 5.65 -11.86 7.86
CA SER A 648 6.29 -13.08 7.35
C SER A 648 7.82 -12.99 7.24
N HIS A 649 8.40 -11.80 7.38
CA HIS A 649 9.85 -11.54 7.30
C HIS A 649 10.40 -10.85 8.56
N ASP A 650 9.68 -10.95 9.69
CA ASP A 650 10.07 -10.38 10.99
C ASP A 650 10.25 -8.84 11.02
N TYR A 651 9.60 -8.12 10.10
CA TYR A 651 9.52 -6.66 10.11
C TYR A 651 8.25 -6.14 10.80
N ARG A 652 8.32 -4.92 11.33
CA ARG A 652 7.20 -4.22 11.99
C ARG A 652 6.98 -2.84 11.38
N LEU A 653 5.70 -2.49 11.24
CA LEU A 653 5.23 -1.17 10.83
C LEU A 653 4.56 -0.50 12.03
N GLU A 654 4.99 0.71 12.36
CA GLU A 654 4.30 1.54 13.35
C GLU A 654 3.24 2.42 12.67
N PHE A 655 2.30 2.95 13.45
CA PHE A 655 1.19 3.76 12.94
C PHE A 655 1.62 4.87 11.99
N GLU A 656 2.69 5.61 12.27
CA GLU A 656 3.15 6.68 11.38
C GLU A 656 3.51 6.13 10.00
N THR A 657 4.09 4.93 9.96
CA THR A 657 4.44 4.23 8.72
C THR A 657 3.20 3.65 8.04
N LYS A 658 2.24 3.11 8.82
CA LYS A 658 0.94 2.65 8.31
C LYS A 658 0.13 3.80 7.71
N ALA A 659 0.09 4.95 8.38
CA ALA A 659 -0.56 6.17 7.91
C ALA A 659 0.13 6.73 6.65
N ALA A 660 1.47 6.71 6.61
CA ALA A 660 2.23 7.08 5.42
C ALA A 660 1.95 6.12 4.25
N LEU A 661 1.90 4.80 4.49
CA LEU A 661 1.55 3.79 3.49
C LEU A 661 0.11 3.95 3.00
N HIS A 662 -0.84 4.21 3.90
CA HIS A 662 -2.24 4.44 3.53
C HIS A 662 -2.36 5.69 2.64
N THR A 663 -1.68 6.78 3.03
CA THR A 663 -1.62 8.02 2.25
C THR A 663 -0.96 7.77 0.88
N TYR A 664 0.11 7.00 0.84
CA TYR A 664 0.79 6.60 -0.39
C TYR A 664 -0.16 5.82 -1.32
N PHE A 665 -0.80 4.74 -0.86
CA PHE A 665 -1.70 3.96 -1.70
C PHE A 665 -2.99 4.69 -2.10
N THR A 666 -3.40 5.71 -1.33
CA THR A 666 -4.53 6.58 -1.65
C THR A 666 -4.19 7.55 -2.77
N ASN A 667 -2.98 8.10 -2.76
CA ASN A 667 -2.52 9.03 -3.77
C ASN A 667 -1.88 8.35 -4.99
N LEU A 668 -1.81 7.02 -4.99
CA LEU A 668 -1.27 6.22 -6.08
C LEU A 668 -2.26 6.19 -7.25
N PRO A 669 -1.87 6.61 -8.47
CA PRO A 669 -2.74 6.55 -9.63
C PRO A 669 -3.20 5.13 -9.92
N ARG A 670 -4.50 4.95 -10.14
CA ARG A 670 -5.12 3.66 -10.47
C ARG A 670 -5.68 3.72 -11.88
N ASP A 671 -5.05 3.00 -12.80
CA ASP A 671 -5.58 2.74 -14.13
C ASP A 671 -6.02 1.27 -14.26
N ALA A 672 -6.55 0.91 -15.44
CA ALA A 672 -7.05 -0.45 -15.71
C ALA A 672 -5.95 -1.55 -15.68
N SER A 673 -4.68 -1.16 -15.57
CA SER A 673 -3.51 -2.06 -15.48
C SER A 673 -2.87 -2.08 -14.10
N PHE A 674 -3.49 -1.44 -13.10
CA PHE A 674 -2.95 -1.30 -11.76
C PHE A 674 -2.53 -2.65 -11.16
N GLY A 675 -1.27 -2.73 -10.69
CA GLY A 675 -0.62 -3.98 -10.29
C GLY A 675 -1.07 -4.59 -8.96
N ASN A 676 -1.95 -3.91 -8.20
CA ASN A 676 -2.58 -4.43 -6.98
C ASN A 676 -1.58 -5.06 -5.99
N GLY A 677 -1.72 -6.34 -5.63
CA GLY A 677 -0.83 -7.02 -4.68
C GLY A 677 0.64 -7.06 -5.14
N ARG A 678 0.92 -6.98 -6.46
CA ARG A 678 2.29 -6.82 -6.97
C ARG A 678 2.85 -5.45 -6.60
N THR A 679 2.02 -4.41 -6.64
CA THR A 679 2.37 -3.06 -6.20
C THR A 679 2.70 -3.03 -4.71
N ALA A 680 1.85 -3.65 -3.87
CA ALA A 680 2.12 -3.75 -2.43
C ALA A 680 3.45 -4.46 -2.13
N ARG A 681 3.74 -5.56 -2.83
CA ARG A 681 5.03 -6.26 -2.71
C ARG A 681 6.21 -5.38 -3.16
N LYS A 682 6.09 -4.67 -4.29
CA LYS A 682 7.12 -3.74 -4.76
C LYS A 682 7.41 -2.64 -3.74
N VAL A 683 6.37 -2.06 -3.13
CA VAL A 683 6.52 -1.04 -2.08
C VAL A 683 7.24 -1.61 -0.87
N PHE A 684 6.89 -2.82 -0.42
CA PHE A 684 7.60 -3.50 0.67
C PHE A 684 9.09 -3.71 0.34
N GLU A 685 9.41 -4.24 -0.85
CA GLU A 685 10.79 -4.45 -1.30
C GLU A 685 11.58 -3.13 -1.37
N GLU A 686 10.96 -2.04 -1.83
CA GLU A 686 11.56 -0.72 -1.86
C GLU A 686 11.85 -0.19 -0.45
N MET A 687 10.92 -0.40 0.49
CA MET A 687 11.11 -0.03 1.89
C MET A 687 12.29 -0.76 2.52
N LEU A 688 12.46 -2.06 2.24
CA LEU A 688 13.63 -2.82 2.69
C LEU A 688 14.94 -2.23 2.15
N GLY A 689 14.99 -1.89 0.86
CA GLY A 689 16.18 -1.30 0.24
C GLY A 689 16.57 0.04 0.87
N ARG A 690 15.59 0.88 1.18
CA ARG A 690 15.81 2.19 1.81
C ARG A 690 16.23 2.09 3.27
N GLN A 691 15.63 1.16 4.01
CA GLN A 691 16.04 0.84 5.37
C GLN A 691 17.50 0.35 5.40
N ALA A 692 17.88 -0.54 4.48
CA ALA A 692 19.25 -1.03 4.36
C ALA A 692 20.24 0.11 4.07
N TYR A 693 19.88 1.04 3.18
CA TYR A 693 20.69 2.22 2.89
C TYR A 693 20.81 3.15 4.12
N ARG A 694 19.70 3.40 4.82
CA ARG A 694 19.66 4.22 6.04
C ARG A 694 20.52 3.67 7.16
N LEU A 695 20.58 2.35 7.30
CA LEU A 695 21.35 1.67 8.35
C LEU A 695 22.80 1.34 7.93
N ALA A 696 23.17 1.57 6.67
CA ALA A 696 24.49 1.21 6.15
C ALA A 696 25.66 1.93 6.85
N ASP A 697 25.43 3.16 7.31
CA ASP A 697 26.42 4.00 7.99
C ASP A 697 26.35 3.91 9.53
N ASP A 698 25.47 3.07 10.08
CA ASP A 698 25.30 2.86 11.53
C ASP A 698 25.71 1.42 11.92
N PRO A 699 26.99 1.18 12.24
CA PRO A 699 27.49 -0.15 12.61
C PRO A 699 26.96 -0.66 13.95
N ASP A 700 26.32 0.19 14.76
CA ASP A 700 25.75 -0.16 16.08
C ASP A 700 24.22 -0.30 16.04
N ALA A 701 23.61 -0.33 14.85
CA ALA A 701 22.16 -0.48 14.67
C ALA A 701 21.62 -1.73 15.40
N GLY A 702 20.90 -1.49 16.49
CA GLY A 702 20.34 -2.56 17.33
C GLY A 702 19.24 -3.37 16.65
N HIS A 703 18.90 -4.52 17.22
CA HIS A 703 17.88 -5.45 16.71
C HIS A 703 16.51 -4.77 16.42
N VAL A 704 16.15 -3.74 17.21
CA VAL A 704 14.92 -2.97 17.00
C VAL A 704 14.99 -2.14 15.70
N ALA A 705 16.12 -1.52 15.39
CA ALA A 705 16.28 -0.73 14.17
C ALA A 705 16.26 -1.60 12.91
N LEU A 706 16.85 -2.80 12.98
CA LEU A 706 16.89 -3.77 11.88
C LEU A 706 15.52 -4.36 11.55
N THR A 707 14.61 -4.43 12.52
CA THR A 707 13.27 -5.03 12.37
C THR A 707 12.16 -3.98 12.18
N ARG A 708 12.48 -2.68 12.20
CA ARG A 708 11.50 -1.60 12.11
C ARG A 708 11.63 -0.81 10.81
N LEU A 709 10.53 -0.76 10.05
CA LEU A 709 10.38 0.11 8.89
C LEU A 709 9.73 1.43 9.30
N LEU A 710 10.28 2.54 8.81
CA LEU A 710 9.88 3.91 9.16
C LEU A 710 9.19 4.61 7.99
N PRO A 711 8.47 5.74 8.22
CA PRO A 711 7.85 6.51 7.14
C PRO A 711 8.85 6.97 6.07
N GLN A 712 10.08 7.30 6.48
CA GLN A 712 11.18 7.68 5.59
C GLN A 712 11.71 6.54 4.72
N ASP A 713 11.42 5.28 5.08
CA ASP A 713 11.74 4.12 4.24
C ASP A 713 10.73 3.98 3.09
N LEU A 714 9.63 4.73 3.09
CA LEU A 714 8.63 4.69 2.01
C LEU A 714 9.07 5.45 0.75
N GLY A 715 8.81 4.85 -0.42
CA GLY A 715 8.92 5.45 -1.75
C GLY A 715 8.20 6.80 -1.90
N PRO A 716 8.69 7.77 -2.70
CA PRO A 716 7.81 8.81 -3.22
C PRO A 716 6.79 8.19 -4.18
N LEU A 717 5.64 8.83 -4.37
CA LEU A 717 4.60 8.32 -5.27
C LEU A 717 5.12 8.25 -6.71
N PRO A 718 4.81 7.18 -7.47
CA PRO A 718 5.09 7.09 -8.89
C PRO A 718 4.50 8.29 -9.65
N GLY A 719 5.36 9.03 -10.34
CA GLY A 719 4.99 10.27 -11.04
C GLY A 719 4.97 11.54 -10.20
N SER A 720 5.15 11.47 -8.88
CA SER A 720 5.35 12.65 -8.00
C SER A 720 6.82 13.07 -7.86
N SER A 721 7.74 12.28 -8.41
CA SER A 721 9.18 12.48 -8.33
C SER A 721 9.80 12.55 -9.71
N VAL A 722 10.51 13.64 -9.98
CA VAL A 722 11.69 13.56 -10.81
C VAL A 722 12.65 12.55 -10.15
N GLY A 723 12.77 11.36 -10.75
CA GLY A 723 13.91 10.47 -10.62
C GLY A 723 13.91 9.53 -9.41
N ALA A 724 14.02 8.23 -9.69
CA ALA A 724 14.68 7.30 -8.79
C ALA A 724 16.16 7.70 -8.73
N GLY A 725 16.49 8.57 -7.78
CA GLY A 725 17.86 8.96 -7.50
C GLY A 725 18.03 9.34 -6.04
N ALA A 726 18.54 8.41 -5.25
CA ALA A 726 19.02 8.63 -3.88
C ALA A 726 20.31 9.49 -3.85
N GLY A 727 20.43 10.48 -4.73
CA GLY A 727 21.54 11.42 -4.80
C GLY A 727 21.14 12.75 -4.17
N ARG A 728 21.84 13.13 -3.10
CA ARG A 728 21.87 14.52 -2.64
C ARG A 728 22.39 15.38 -3.80
N VAL A 729 21.73 16.50 -4.11
CA VAL A 729 22.19 17.42 -5.15
C VAL A 729 23.58 17.92 -4.79
N ASP A 730 24.50 17.78 -5.73
CA ASP A 730 25.88 18.24 -5.61
C ASP A 730 26.09 19.40 -6.59
N GLU A 731 25.78 20.61 -6.14
CA GLU A 731 25.88 21.84 -6.95
C GLU A 731 27.32 22.08 -7.43
N GLU A 732 28.32 21.77 -6.61
CA GLU A 732 29.74 21.90 -6.96
C GLU A 732 30.12 20.92 -8.07
N ARG A 733 29.63 19.67 -7.99
CA ARG A 733 29.85 18.67 -9.04
C ARG A 733 29.13 19.01 -10.34
N ILE A 734 27.94 19.59 -10.28
CA ILE A 734 27.21 20.06 -11.47
C ILE A 734 28.02 21.15 -12.17
N GLU A 735 28.53 22.14 -11.42
CA GLU A 735 29.36 23.21 -11.98
C GLU A 735 30.64 22.66 -12.61
N GLN A 736 31.31 21.71 -11.96
CA GLN A 736 32.49 21.04 -12.50
C GLN A 736 32.21 20.27 -13.81
N LEU A 737 31.08 19.54 -13.87
CA LEU A 737 30.69 18.76 -15.05
C LEU A 737 30.26 19.66 -16.21
N LEU A 738 29.56 20.76 -15.94
CA LEU A 738 29.25 21.78 -16.95
C LEU A 738 30.52 22.48 -17.45
N GLY A 739 31.47 22.77 -16.56
CA GLY A 739 32.80 23.27 -16.94
C GLY A 739 33.54 22.30 -17.87
N THR A 740 33.46 21.00 -17.58
CA THR A 740 34.04 19.94 -18.43
C THR A 740 33.37 19.89 -19.80
N LEU A 741 32.03 20.00 -19.85
CA LEU A 741 31.28 20.06 -21.10
C LEU A 741 31.65 21.28 -21.95
N HIS A 742 31.74 22.47 -21.33
CA HIS A 742 32.15 23.71 -22.01
C HIS A 742 33.59 23.66 -22.51
N GLY A 743 34.47 22.95 -21.81
CA GLY A 743 35.87 22.73 -22.19
C GLY A 743 36.08 21.77 -23.37
N LEU A 744 35.05 21.03 -23.81
CA LEU A 744 35.15 20.22 -25.03
C LEU A 744 35.34 21.12 -26.25
N VAL A 745 36.27 20.74 -27.13
CA VAL A 745 36.55 21.46 -28.38
C VAL A 745 35.30 21.42 -29.28
N GLY A 746 34.87 22.57 -29.79
CA GLY A 746 33.69 22.68 -30.66
C GLY A 746 32.37 22.31 -29.99
N LEU A 747 31.46 21.68 -30.73
CA LEU A 747 30.16 21.17 -30.23
C LEU A 747 29.21 22.23 -29.64
N GLU A 748 29.24 23.46 -30.14
CA GLU A 748 28.44 24.57 -29.59
C GLU A 748 26.92 24.28 -29.55
N GLU A 749 26.37 23.65 -30.60
CA GLU A 749 24.96 23.22 -30.63
C GLU A 749 24.65 22.19 -29.52
N VAL A 750 25.56 21.25 -29.27
CA VAL A 750 25.41 20.23 -28.22
C VAL A 750 25.49 20.85 -26.84
N LYS A 751 26.44 21.77 -26.61
CA LYS A 751 26.61 22.49 -25.35
C LYS A 751 25.36 23.29 -25.00
N ALA A 752 24.79 24.00 -25.99
CA ALA A 752 23.56 24.76 -25.81
C ALA A 752 22.36 23.86 -25.47
N GLU A 753 22.17 22.76 -26.21
CA GLU A 753 21.04 21.86 -26.01
C GLU A 753 21.12 21.14 -24.65
N VAL A 754 22.31 20.65 -24.27
CA VAL A 754 22.52 20.01 -22.96
C VAL A 754 22.30 21.00 -21.82
N SER A 755 22.77 22.24 -21.94
CA SER A 755 22.53 23.28 -20.93
C SER A 755 21.05 23.61 -20.78
N ALA A 756 20.32 23.75 -21.90
CA ALA A 756 18.88 24.00 -21.88
C ALA A 756 18.09 22.87 -21.20
N MET A 757 18.51 21.61 -21.38
CA MET A 757 17.90 20.48 -20.69
C MET A 757 18.20 20.49 -19.18
N VAL A 758 19.42 20.84 -18.77
CA VAL A 758 19.77 20.99 -17.35
C VAL A 758 18.94 22.09 -16.69
N ASP A 759 18.74 23.22 -17.38
CA ASP A 759 17.90 24.33 -16.89
C ASP A 759 16.44 23.90 -16.73
N LEU A 760 15.90 23.16 -17.70
CA LEU A 760 14.54 22.63 -17.66
C LEU A 760 14.37 21.68 -16.47
N LEU A 761 15.30 20.74 -16.27
CA LEU A 761 15.25 19.78 -15.16
C LEU A 761 15.39 20.46 -13.80
N THR A 762 16.27 21.47 -13.70
CA THR A 762 16.44 22.29 -12.49
C THR A 762 15.18 23.09 -12.17
N SER A 763 14.54 23.68 -13.18
CA SER A 763 13.28 24.42 -13.05
C SER A 763 12.12 23.52 -12.64
N ALA A 764 11.98 22.36 -13.28
CA ALA A 764 11.00 21.33 -12.91
C ALA A 764 11.14 20.92 -11.44
N ARG A 765 12.38 20.71 -10.98
CA ARG A 765 12.67 20.38 -9.57
C ARG A 765 12.30 21.51 -8.61
N ARG A 766 12.64 22.77 -8.92
CA ARG A 766 12.28 23.93 -8.08
C ARG A 766 10.76 24.07 -7.94
N ARG A 767 10.02 23.81 -9.01
CA ARG A 767 8.55 23.79 -8.99
C ARG A 767 8.02 22.68 -8.10
N GLN A 768 8.58 21.47 -8.19
CA GLN A 768 8.23 20.35 -7.33
C GLN A 768 8.51 20.64 -5.84
N ALA A 769 9.67 21.20 -5.51
CA ALA A 769 10.04 21.59 -4.15
C ALA A 769 9.11 22.67 -3.57
N ALA A 770 8.49 23.48 -4.43
CA ALA A 770 7.49 24.47 -4.07
C ALA A 770 6.04 23.91 -4.11
N GLY A 771 5.85 22.60 -4.33
CA GLY A 771 4.53 21.97 -4.43
C GLY A 771 3.72 22.36 -5.67
N LEU A 772 4.36 22.92 -6.71
CA LEU A 772 3.71 23.33 -7.96
C LEU A 772 3.64 22.17 -8.97
N PRO A 773 2.58 22.10 -9.80
CA PRO A 773 2.48 21.11 -10.86
C PRO A 773 3.67 21.20 -11.84
N VAL A 774 4.30 20.05 -12.07
CA VAL A 774 5.42 19.91 -13.02
C VAL A 774 4.92 19.21 -14.27
N PRO A 775 5.08 19.81 -15.47
CA PRO A 775 4.77 19.12 -16.72
C PRO A 775 5.63 17.86 -16.88
N SER A 776 5.04 16.76 -17.33
CA SER A 776 5.80 15.55 -17.67
C SER A 776 6.62 15.83 -18.94
N VAL A 777 7.95 15.84 -18.81
CA VAL A 777 8.87 16.00 -19.94
C VAL A 777 9.61 14.69 -20.14
N SER A 778 9.65 14.18 -21.37
CA SER A 778 10.45 13.00 -21.67
C SER A 778 11.93 13.33 -21.56
N ARG A 779 12.69 12.39 -20.98
CA ARG A 779 14.13 12.53 -20.73
C ARG A 779 14.99 11.78 -21.75
N HIS A 780 14.37 11.12 -22.73
CA HIS A 780 15.06 10.32 -23.73
C HIS A 780 15.54 11.17 -24.90
N LEU A 781 16.76 10.88 -25.39
CA LEU A 781 17.46 11.72 -26.35
C LEU A 781 17.86 11.00 -27.63
N ILE A 782 17.85 11.74 -28.73
CA ILE A 782 18.44 11.31 -30.01
C ILE A 782 19.75 12.04 -30.22
N PHE A 783 20.84 11.29 -30.38
CA PHE A 783 22.15 11.84 -30.75
C PHE A 783 22.40 11.61 -32.25
N ALA A 784 22.21 12.64 -33.04
CA ALA A 784 22.28 12.58 -34.50
C ALA A 784 23.57 13.25 -35.01
N GLY A 785 24.40 12.52 -35.76
CA GLY A 785 25.53 13.13 -36.48
C GLY A 785 26.64 12.17 -36.88
N PRO A 786 27.69 12.65 -37.58
CA PRO A 786 28.76 11.81 -38.14
C PRO A 786 29.58 11.05 -37.07
N PRO A 787 30.28 9.96 -37.43
CA PRO A 787 31.07 9.16 -36.50
C PRO A 787 32.28 9.94 -36.00
N GLY A 788 32.72 9.67 -34.78
CA GLY A 788 33.90 10.32 -34.20
C GLY A 788 33.72 11.78 -33.77
N THR A 789 32.48 12.25 -33.67
CA THR A 789 32.11 13.60 -33.18
C THR A 789 31.99 13.70 -31.66
N GLY A 790 32.11 12.59 -30.91
CA GLY A 790 32.11 12.60 -29.44
C GLY A 790 30.78 12.22 -28.76
N LYS A 791 29.82 11.63 -29.50
CA LYS A 791 28.51 11.19 -28.99
C LYS A 791 28.59 10.40 -27.67
N THR A 792 29.40 9.34 -27.61
CA THR A 792 29.58 8.51 -26.40
C THR A 792 30.20 9.31 -25.24
N THR A 793 31.12 10.24 -25.54
CA THR A 793 31.73 11.11 -24.52
C THR A 793 30.70 12.02 -23.88
N VAL A 794 29.85 12.67 -24.70
CA VAL A 794 28.77 13.54 -24.22
C VAL A 794 27.71 12.74 -23.46
N ALA A 795 27.39 11.51 -23.90
CA ALA A 795 26.45 10.65 -23.17
C ALA A 795 26.91 10.34 -21.74
N ARG A 796 28.23 10.10 -21.54
CA ARG A 796 28.82 9.88 -20.21
C ARG A 796 28.77 11.12 -19.32
N LEU A 797 29.06 12.29 -19.88
CA LEU A 797 28.92 13.56 -19.17
C LEU A 797 27.46 13.84 -18.81
N TYR A 798 26.53 13.60 -19.73
CA TYR A 798 25.10 13.80 -19.50
C TYR A 798 24.56 12.86 -18.41
N GLY A 799 24.92 11.57 -18.44
CA GLY A 799 24.57 10.63 -17.37
C GLY A 799 25.10 11.09 -16.01
N SER A 800 26.35 11.57 -15.96
CA SER A 800 26.95 12.11 -14.73
C SER A 800 26.22 13.37 -14.24
N LEU A 801 25.80 14.26 -15.16
CA LEU A 801 25.02 15.46 -14.84
C LEU A 801 23.65 15.10 -14.26
N LEU A 802 22.94 14.14 -14.87
CA LEU A 802 21.66 13.67 -14.37
C LEU A 802 21.75 13.03 -12.99
N ALA A 803 22.83 12.29 -12.71
CA ALA A 803 23.09 11.75 -11.39
C ALA A 803 23.36 12.86 -10.36
N ALA A 804 24.20 13.84 -10.70
CA ALA A 804 24.50 14.98 -9.83
C ALA A 804 23.27 15.88 -9.55
N LEU A 805 22.34 15.97 -10.51
CA LEU A 805 21.04 16.64 -10.38
C LEU A 805 20.02 15.82 -9.57
N GLY A 806 20.34 14.58 -9.20
CA GLY A 806 19.44 13.66 -8.51
C GLY A 806 18.29 13.15 -9.40
N VAL A 807 18.45 13.19 -10.72
CA VAL A 807 17.46 12.67 -11.70
C VAL A 807 17.63 11.16 -11.90
N LEU A 808 18.86 10.66 -11.79
CA LEU A 808 19.19 9.24 -11.87
C LEU A 808 19.94 8.83 -10.60
N ALA A 809 19.75 7.58 -10.15
CA ALA A 809 20.46 7.04 -8.98
C ALA A 809 21.97 6.98 -9.18
N GLN A 810 22.41 6.78 -10.42
CA GLN A 810 23.79 6.63 -10.81
C GLN A 810 24.03 7.25 -12.20
N GLY A 811 25.27 7.59 -12.51
CA GLY A 811 25.63 8.24 -13.77
C GLY A 811 26.16 7.30 -14.85
N GLN A 812 26.12 5.97 -14.65
CA GLN A 812 26.73 5.04 -15.60
C GLN A 812 26.05 5.09 -16.96
N VAL A 813 26.85 4.85 -18.00
CA VAL A 813 26.37 4.63 -19.36
C VAL A 813 26.62 3.20 -19.75
N THR A 814 25.55 2.46 -20.01
CA THR A 814 25.57 1.13 -20.58
C THR A 814 25.41 1.26 -22.09
N GLU A 815 26.48 1.00 -22.82
CA GLU A 815 26.54 1.07 -24.28
C GLU A 815 26.15 -0.28 -24.89
N VAL A 816 25.22 -0.27 -25.84
CA VAL A 816 24.70 -1.46 -26.52
C VAL A 816 24.54 -1.21 -28.01
N ALA A 817 24.68 -2.27 -28.80
CA ALA A 817 24.39 -2.26 -30.23
C ALA A 817 23.27 -3.26 -30.57
N ARG A 818 22.84 -3.31 -31.84
CA ARG A 818 21.81 -4.26 -32.30
C ARG A 818 22.07 -5.71 -31.88
N ALA A 819 23.33 -6.16 -31.90
CA ALA A 819 23.70 -7.53 -31.55
C ALA A 819 23.40 -7.88 -30.08
N ASP A 820 23.40 -6.88 -29.19
CA ASP A 820 23.15 -7.05 -27.76
C ASP A 820 21.66 -7.07 -27.43
N LEU A 821 20.84 -6.43 -28.27
CA LEU A 821 19.39 -6.30 -28.07
C LEU A 821 18.60 -7.38 -28.80
N VAL A 822 19.05 -7.79 -29.99
CA VAL A 822 18.33 -8.71 -30.86
C VAL A 822 18.82 -10.14 -30.65
N GLY A 823 17.89 -11.08 -30.47
CA GLY A 823 18.17 -12.51 -30.35
C GLY A 823 18.21 -13.24 -31.71
N GLU A 824 18.81 -14.43 -31.73
CA GLU A 824 18.84 -15.31 -32.92
C GLU A 824 17.58 -16.19 -33.06
N TYR A 825 16.76 -16.27 -32.00
CA TYR A 825 15.57 -17.13 -31.89
C TYR A 825 14.36 -16.33 -31.36
N ILE A 826 13.14 -16.74 -31.76
CA ILE A 826 11.86 -16.11 -31.35
C ILE A 826 11.73 -16.10 -29.81
N GLY A 827 11.39 -14.93 -29.24
CA GLY A 827 11.26 -14.71 -27.79
C GLY A 827 12.56 -14.38 -27.05
N HIS A 828 13.72 -14.48 -27.71
CA HIS A 828 15.01 -14.15 -27.11
C HIS A 828 15.34 -12.66 -27.17
N THR A 829 14.74 -11.94 -28.13
CA THR A 829 14.94 -10.50 -28.34
C THR A 829 14.35 -9.67 -27.21
N ALA A 830 13.10 -9.95 -26.80
CA ALA A 830 12.49 -9.27 -25.66
C ALA A 830 13.32 -9.45 -24.37
N ARG A 831 13.80 -10.68 -24.12
CA ARG A 831 14.67 -10.98 -22.97
C ARG A 831 16.00 -10.21 -23.01
N ARG A 832 16.70 -10.23 -24.15
CA ARG A 832 17.97 -9.50 -24.31
C ARG A 832 17.80 -8.00 -24.17
N THR A 833 16.73 -7.45 -24.73
CA THR A 833 16.41 -6.02 -24.62
C THR A 833 16.13 -5.65 -23.16
N THR A 834 15.38 -6.49 -22.44
CA THR A 834 15.11 -6.32 -21.01
C THR A 834 16.39 -6.40 -20.19
N GLU A 835 17.24 -7.41 -20.42
CA GLU A 835 18.53 -7.55 -19.72
C GLU A 835 19.46 -6.37 -19.98
N ALA A 836 19.51 -5.84 -21.21
CA ALA A 836 20.28 -4.65 -21.54
C ALA A 836 19.74 -3.39 -20.84
N PHE A 837 18.42 -3.25 -20.78
CA PHE A 837 17.75 -2.16 -20.08
C PHE A 837 17.96 -2.22 -18.57
N ASP A 838 17.83 -3.41 -17.97
CA ASP A 838 18.05 -3.65 -16.54
C ASP A 838 19.50 -3.38 -16.14
N ARG A 839 20.49 -3.70 -16.99
CA ARG A 839 21.89 -3.31 -16.75
C ARG A 839 22.09 -1.79 -16.75
N ALA A 840 21.23 -1.04 -17.43
CA ALA A 840 21.27 0.42 -17.44
C ALA A 840 20.43 1.06 -16.33
N ARG A 841 19.79 0.26 -15.47
CA ARG A 841 18.92 0.73 -14.39
C ARG A 841 19.65 1.68 -13.45
N GLY A 842 19.00 2.79 -13.14
CA GLY A 842 19.59 3.88 -12.38
C GLY A 842 20.56 4.76 -13.19
N GLY A 843 20.75 4.54 -14.49
CA GLY A 843 21.72 5.25 -15.33
C GLY A 843 21.20 5.50 -16.75
N VAL A 844 22.12 5.51 -17.73
CA VAL A 844 21.84 5.79 -19.14
C VAL A 844 22.02 4.53 -19.99
N LEU A 845 21.01 4.19 -20.79
CA LEU A 845 21.11 3.17 -21.84
C LEU A 845 21.47 3.87 -23.16
N PHE A 846 22.70 3.70 -23.64
CA PHE A 846 23.17 4.28 -24.90
C PHE A 846 23.13 3.23 -26.01
N ILE A 847 22.26 3.43 -27.00
CA ILE A 847 22.10 2.53 -28.15
C ILE A 847 22.85 3.12 -29.33
N ASP A 848 23.99 2.53 -29.69
CA ASP A 848 24.77 2.97 -30.85
C ASP A 848 24.20 2.37 -32.15
N GLU A 849 24.25 3.17 -33.22
CA GLU A 849 23.66 2.85 -34.53
C GLU A 849 22.21 2.33 -34.44
N ALA A 850 21.37 3.01 -33.65
CA ALA A 850 20.02 2.56 -33.28
C ALA A 850 19.09 2.33 -34.49
N TYR A 851 19.29 3.04 -35.59
CA TYR A 851 18.52 2.86 -36.82
C TYR A 851 18.65 1.44 -37.39
N THR A 852 19.73 0.71 -37.07
CA THR A 852 19.89 -0.69 -37.47
C THR A 852 18.79 -1.58 -36.90
N LEU A 853 18.11 -1.20 -35.81
CA LEU A 853 16.94 -1.91 -35.27
C LEU A 853 15.72 -1.81 -36.21
N SER A 854 15.58 -0.68 -36.91
CA SER A 854 14.48 -0.39 -37.84
C SER A 854 14.73 -0.82 -39.29
N SER A 855 16.00 -1.00 -39.68
CA SER A 855 16.38 -1.37 -41.05
C SER A 855 15.85 -2.76 -41.40
N SER A 856 14.87 -2.81 -42.31
CA SER A 856 14.36 -4.04 -42.94
C SER A 856 15.35 -4.57 -43.99
N GLY A 857 16.54 -4.95 -43.54
CA GLY A 857 17.66 -5.37 -44.39
C GLY A 857 17.81 -6.89 -44.45
N GLY A 858 16.89 -7.59 -45.12
CA GLY A 858 17.01 -9.01 -45.49
C GLY A 858 15.78 -9.84 -45.12
N ASN A 859 15.49 -10.89 -45.90
CA ASN A 859 14.38 -11.86 -45.73
C ASN A 859 14.46 -12.70 -44.42
N GLY A 860 14.63 -12.04 -43.26
CA GLY A 860 14.65 -12.64 -41.93
C GLY A 860 13.51 -12.14 -41.04
N PRO A 861 13.24 -12.80 -39.90
CA PRO A 861 12.08 -12.50 -39.06
C PRO A 861 12.17 -11.11 -38.38
N ASP A 862 11.00 -10.54 -38.02
CA ASP A 862 10.75 -9.19 -37.45
C ASP A 862 11.38 -8.89 -36.06
N PHE A 863 12.52 -9.50 -35.72
CA PHE A 863 13.14 -9.39 -34.40
C PHE A 863 13.58 -7.96 -34.01
N GLY A 864 13.93 -7.11 -35.00
CA GLY A 864 14.28 -5.71 -34.72
C GLY A 864 13.09 -4.89 -34.21
N ARG A 865 11.89 -5.20 -34.69
CA ARG A 865 10.65 -4.54 -34.27
C ARG A 865 10.23 -4.98 -32.88
N GLU A 866 10.38 -6.26 -32.56
CA GLU A 866 10.19 -6.81 -31.21
C GLU A 866 11.10 -6.11 -30.17
N ALA A 867 12.36 -5.82 -30.53
CA ALA A 867 13.26 -5.06 -29.68
C ALA A 867 12.77 -3.62 -29.44
N ILE A 868 12.29 -2.94 -30.50
CA ILE A 868 11.74 -1.58 -30.42
C ILE A 868 10.49 -1.57 -29.53
N ASP A 869 9.56 -2.51 -29.72
CA ASP A 869 8.31 -2.56 -28.96
C ASP A 869 8.58 -2.85 -27.48
N THR A 870 9.53 -3.75 -27.20
CA THR A 870 9.99 -4.04 -25.83
C THR A 870 10.65 -2.80 -25.21
N LEU A 871 11.52 -2.11 -25.96
CA LEU A 871 12.19 -0.89 -25.49
C LEU A 871 11.19 0.22 -25.18
N VAL A 872 10.21 0.46 -26.05
CA VAL A 872 9.15 1.46 -25.83
C VAL A 872 8.35 1.15 -24.56
N LYS A 873 8.02 -0.12 -24.33
CA LYS A 873 7.35 -0.56 -23.10
C LYS A 873 8.21 -0.28 -21.86
N LEU A 874 9.49 -0.68 -21.88
CA LEU A 874 10.40 -0.48 -20.75
C LEU A 874 10.68 1.01 -20.48
N MET A 875 10.77 1.83 -21.53
CA MET A 875 10.88 3.29 -21.41
C MET A 875 9.67 3.92 -20.73
N GLU A 876 8.47 3.36 -20.92
CA GLU A 876 7.26 3.82 -20.23
C GLU A 876 7.25 3.35 -18.77
N ASP A 877 7.46 2.05 -18.56
CA ASP A 877 7.37 1.40 -17.25
C ASP A 877 8.45 1.92 -16.27
N HIS A 878 9.61 2.37 -16.80
CA HIS A 878 10.79 2.78 -16.03
C HIS A 878 11.34 4.16 -16.41
N ARG A 879 10.47 5.07 -16.86
CA ARG A 879 10.82 6.43 -17.33
C ARG A 879 11.65 7.29 -16.36
N ASP A 880 11.55 7.00 -15.06
CA ASP A 880 12.22 7.72 -13.98
C ASP A 880 13.47 7.01 -13.46
N GLU A 881 13.80 5.84 -14.00
CA GLU A 881 14.91 4.99 -13.55
C GLU A 881 16.01 4.86 -14.61
N VAL A 882 15.68 5.04 -15.90
CA VAL A 882 16.64 4.91 -17.02
C VAL A 882 16.42 6.01 -18.03
N VAL A 883 17.52 6.65 -18.46
CA VAL A 883 17.50 7.52 -19.64
C VAL A 883 18.06 6.79 -20.84
N VAL A 884 17.21 6.54 -21.84
CA VAL A 884 17.63 6.01 -23.13
C VAL A 884 18.15 7.12 -24.06
N ILE A 885 19.36 6.93 -24.59
CA ILE A 885 19.94 7.76 -25.65
C ILE A 885 20.13 6.87 -26.89
N ALA A 886 19.47 7.19 -27.99
CA ALA A 886 19.65 6.49 -29.26
C ALA A 886 20.50 7.33 -30.21
N ALA A 887 21.60 6.75 -30.70
CA ALA A 887 22.59 7.42 -31.53
C ALA A 887 22.64 6.87 -32.96
N GLY A 888 22.94 7.72 -33.93
CA GLY A 888 23.12 7.32 -35.32
C GLY A 888 23.32 8.50 -36.28
N TYR A 889 23.33 8.21 -37.57
CA TYR A 889 23.38 9.22 -38.63
C TYR A 889 22.06 10.02 -38.73
N GLU A 890 22.17 11.30 -39.07
CA GLU A 890 21.05 12.24 -39.02
C GLU A 890 19.85 11.80 -39.86
N ARG A 891 20.08 11.31 -41.08
CA ARG A 891 19.00 10.88 -42.00
C ARG A 891 18.36 9.55 -41.58
N GLU A 892 19.17 8.62 -41.09
CA GLU A 892 18.76 7.27 -40.75
C GLU A 892 17.95 7.23 -39.45
N MET A 893 18.25 8.14 -38.52
CA MET A 893 17.48 8.31 -37.28
C MET A 893 16.04 8.80 -37.52
N GLU A 894 15.77 9.48 -38.64
CA GLU A 894 14.38 9.80 -39.05
C GLU A 894 13.59 8.53 -39.36
N GLY A 895 14.22 7.58 -40.06
CA GLY A 895 13.63 6.26 -40.34
C GLY A 895 13.39 5.44 -39.07
N PHE A 896 14.32 5.49 -38.11
CA PHE A 896 14.17 4.84 -36.81
C PHE A 896 12.95 5.37 -36.04
N LEU A 897 12.79 6.68 -35.95
CA LEU A 897 11.65 7.30 -35.24
C LEU A 897 10.31 7.05 -35.95
N ALA A 898 10.32 6.86 -37.26
CA ALA A 898 9.13 6.53 -38.04
C ALA A 898 8.72 5.04 -37.90
N ALA A 899 9.61 4.16 -37.42
CA ALA A 899 9.37 2.73 -37.32
C ALA A 899 8.29 2.37 -36.27
N ASN A 900 8.14 3.18 -35.22
CA ASN A 900 7.10 3.01 -34.20
C ASN A 900 6.63 4.39 -33.68
N PRO A 901 5.32 4.72 -33.71
CA PRO A 901 4.78 5.97 -33.16
C PRO A 901 5.12 6.22 -31.67
N GLY A 902 5.34 5.16 -30.90
CA GLY A 902 5.84 5.23 -29.53
C GLY A 902 7.20 5.92 -29.44
N LEU A 903 8.13 5.62 -30.36
CA LEU A 903 9.46 6.24 -30.35
C LEU A 903 9.40 7.76 -30.56
N SER A 904 8.59 8.24 -31.51
CA SER A 904 8.49 9.68 -31.79
C SER A 904 7.91 10.48 -30.62
N SER A 905 6.99 9.89 -29.86
CA SER A 905 6.43 10.52 -28.65
C SER A 905 7.38 10.50 -27.44
N ARG A 906 8.21 9.46 -27.30
CA ARG A 906 9.17 9.34 -26.19
C ARG A 906 10.50 10.05 -26.46
N PHE A 907 10.94 10.21 -27.70
CA PHE A 907 12.16 10.94 -28.04
C PHE A 907 11.83 12.38 -28.49
N SER A 908 11.52 13.25 -27.53
CA SER A 908 11.10 14.63 -27.80
C SER A 908 12.25 15.60 -28.10
N HIS A 909 13.48 15.25 -27.71
CA HIS A 909 14.66 16.10 -27.86
C HIS A 909 15.72 15.44 -28.75
N ARG A 910 16.28 16.23 -29.67
CA ARG A 910 17.31 15.79 -30.63
C ARG A 910 18.53 16.67 -30.51
N VAL A 911 19.68 16.04 -30.26
CA VAL A 911 20.98 16.70 -30.13
C VAL A 911 21.78 16.42 -31.40
N ARG A 912 22.13 17.50 -32.12
CA ARG A 912 22.87 17.41 -33.39
C ARG A 912 24.37 17.56 -33.17
N PHE A 913 25.13 16.62 -33.71
CA PHE A 913 26.59 16.61 -33.68
C PHE A 913 27.13 16.95 -35.07
N ALA A 914 27.65 18.16 -35.24
CA ALA A 914 28.26 18.60 -36.49
C ALA A 914 29.70 18.05 -36.66
N ASP A 915 30.20 18.06 -37.90
CA ASP A 915 31.62 17.80 -38.18
C ASP A 915 32.51 18.87 -37.54
N TYR A 916 33.66 18.46 -37.01
CA TYR A 916 34.64 19.41 -36.48
C TYR A 916 35.27 20.22 -37.60
N THR A 917 35.40 21.53 -37.41
CA THR A 917 36.14 22.44 -38.29
C THR A 917 37.63 22.06 -38.35
N PRO A 918 38.39 22.47 -39.38
CA PRO A 918 39.83 22.21 -39.44
C PRO A 918 40.56 22.72 -38.19
N ASP A 919 40.15 23.89 -37.68
CA ASP A 919 40.65 24.48 -36.43
C ASP A 919 40.43 23.59 -35.20
N GLU A 920 39.22 23.06 -35.06
CA GLU A 920 38.86 22.16 -33.96
C GLU A 920 39.64 20.84 -34.04
N LEU A 921 39.80 20.26 -35.24
CA LEU A 921 40.60 19.04 -35.43
C LEU A 921 42.07 19.25 -35.07
N VAL A 922 42.66 20.39 -35.45
CA VAL A 922 44.03 20.76 -35.03
C VAL A 922 44.12 20.91 -33.51
N THR A 923 43.11 21.51 -32.89
CA THR A 923 43.04 21.66 -31.43
C THR A 923 43.00 20.30 -30.74
N ILE A 924 42.20 19.35 -31.26
CA ILE A 924 42.13 17.97 -30.76
C ILE A 924 43.50 17.27 -30.89
N VAL A 925 44.19 17.42 -32.03
CA VAL A 925 45.54 16.86 -32.23
C VAL A 925 46.53 17.43 -31.22
N ASN A 926 46.54 18.75 -31.03
CA ASN A 926 47.46 19.41 -30.09
C ASN A 926 47.20 18.98 -28.63
N GLN A 927 45.93 18.84 -28.24
CA GLN A 927 45.56 18.39 -26.89
C GLN A 927 46.07 16.96 -26.64
N HIS A 928 45.81 16.03 -27.56
CA HIS A 928 46.30 14.65 -27.45
C HIS A 928 47.84 14.55 -27.55
N ALA A 929 48.48 15.37 -28.38
CA ALA A 929 49.93 15.43 -28.44
C ALA A 929 50.52 15.84 -27.07
N THR A 930 49.95 16.87 -26.43
CA THR A 930 50.37 17.35 -25.10
C THR A 930 50.17 16.27 -24.04
N GLU A 931 49.05 15.55 -24.07
CA GLU A 931 48.78 14.41 -23.18
C GLU A 931 49.83 13.30 -23.31
N TYR A 932 50.32 13.04 -24.53
CA TYR A 932 51.38 12.07 -24.79
C TYR A 932 52.81 12.63 -24.58
N GLY A 933 52.94 13.86 -24.09
CA GLY A 933 54.24 14.51 -23.83
C GLY A 933 54.93 15.08 -25.07
N TYR A 934 54.19 15.26 -26.15
CA TYR A 934 54.66 15.89 -27.39
C TYR A 934 54.18 17.34 -27.49
N GLU A 935 54.99 18.19 -28.12
CA GLU A 935 54.64 19.59 -28.40
C GLU A 935 54.65 19.85 -29.91
N CYS A 936 53.55 20.42 -30.41
CA CYS A 936 53.40 20.84 -31.80
C CYS A 936 53.91 22.28 -31.97
N THR A 937 55.01 22.46 -32.69
CA THR A 937 55.51 23.82 -32.99
C THR A 937 54.51 24.61 -33.86
N GLY A 938 54.58 25.95 -33.84
CA GLY A 938 53.73 26.81 -34.68
C GLY A 938 53.68 26.41 -36.17
N PRO A 939 54.83 26.09 -36.81
CA PRO A 939 54.86 25.51 -38.15
C PRO A 939 54.11 24.18 -38.29
N THR A 940 54.20 23.29 -37.31
CA THR A 940 53.51 21.97 -37.31
C THR A 940 52.00 22.16 -37.24
N VAL A 941 51.53 23.09 -36.41
CA VAL A 941 50.12 23.49 -36.33
C VAL A 941 49.60 24.00 -37.67
N ALA A 942 50.40 24.78 -38.40
CA ALA A 942 50.05 25.25 -39.74
C ALA A 942 50.00 24.11 -40.79
N ALA A 943 50.90 23.13 -40.69
CA ALA A 943 50.89 21.93 -41.53
C ALA A 943 49.64 21.08 -41.27
N LEU A 944 49.32 20.80 -40.01
CA LEU A 944 48.10 20.08 -39.61
C LEU A 944 46.84 20.79 -40.10
N ARG A 945 46.76 22.12 -39.97
CA ARG A 945 45.64 22.92 -40.50
C ARG A 945 45.47 22.75 -42.00
N THR A 946 46.57 22.77 -42.75
CA THR A 946 46.56 22.58 -44.20
C THR A 946 46.09 21.18 -44.58
N HIS A 947 46.53 20.16 -43.84
CA HIS A 947 46.06 18.78 -43.98
C HIS A 947 44.54 18.68 -43.77
N PHE A 948 44.03 19.21 -42.66
CA PHE A 948 42.59 19.16 -42.35
C PHE A 948 41.70 20.02 -43.26
N ALA A 949 42.24 21.09 -43.85
CA ALA A 949 41.51 21.93 -44.80
C ALA A 949 41.39 21.34 -46.21
N THR A 950 42.28 20.42 -46.59
CA THR A 950 42.33 19.84 -47.94
C THR A 950 41.59 18.51 -48.08
N MET A 951 41.06 17.96 -46.99
CA MET A 951 40.33 16.69 -46.98
C MET A 951 38.86 16.83 -47.39
N HIS A 952 38.37 15.82 -48.10
CA HIS A 952 36.96 15.69 -48.43
C HIS A 952 36.20 15.12 -47.23
N ARG A 953 35.21 15.87 -46.75
CA ARG A 953 34.36 15.51 -45.62
C ARG A 953 33.04 14.95 -46.15
N GLY A 954 33.03 13.63 -46.38
CA GLY A 954 31.79 12.91 -46.68
C GLY A 954 31.06 12.50 -45.39
N GLU A 955 29.85 11.94 -45.52
CA GLU A 955 28.99 11.53 -44.39
C GLU A 955 29.64 10.47 -43.46
N SER A 956 30.66 9.75 -43.94
CA SER A 956 31.43 8.75 -43.18
C SER A 956 32.76 9.24 -42.62
N PHE A 957 33.03 10.55 -42.64
CA PHE A 957 34.28 11.10 -42.14
C PHE A 957 34.43 10.89 -40.62
N GLY A 958 35.55 10.27 -40.21
CA GLY A 958 35.78 9.82 -38.83
C GLY A 958 36.10 10.91 -37.81
N ASN A 959 36.11 12.20 -38.19
CA ASN A 959 36.26 13.35 -37.28
C ASN A 959 37.40 13.19 -36.26
N GLY A 960 37.11 13.19 -34.95
CA GLY A 960 38.11 13.04 -33.89
C GLY A 960 38.86 11.71 -33.93
N ARG A 961 38.24 10.63 -34.44
CA ARG A 961 38.95 9.35 -34.67
C ARG A 961 40.02 9.54 -35.75
N TYR A 962 39.70 10.29 -36.80
CA TYR A 962 40.66 10.61 -37.86
C TYR A 962 41.76 11.57 -37.36
N ALA A 963 41.43 12.55 -36.51
CA ALA A 963 42.44 13.40 -35.88
C ALA A 963 43.47 12.59 -35.07
N ARG A 964 43.00 11.60 -34.28
CA ARG A 964 43.90 10.66 -33.58
C ARG A 964 44.75 9.85 -34.53
N GLN A 965 44.17 9.33 -35.61
CA GLN A 965 44.93 8.60 -36.63
C GLN A 965 46.05 9.48 -37.21
N VAL A 966 45.76 10.75 -37.53
CA VAL A 966 46.80 11.69 -38.02
C VAL A 966 47.88 11.92 -36.98
N LEU A 967 47.54 12.02 -35.69
CA LEU A 967 48.52 12.13 -34.61
C LEU A 967 49.38 10.86 -34.51
N ASP A 968 48.77 9.68 -34.53
CA ASP A 968 49.49 8.39 -34.47
C ASP A 968 50.47 8.25 -35.64
N GLU A 969 50.05 8.64 -36.85
CA GLU A 969 50.91 8.68 -38.04
C GLU A 969 52.04 9.71 -37.89
N THR A 970 51.74 10.86 -37.28
CA THR A 970 52.73 11.92 -37.01
C THR A 970 53.78 11.45 -36.00
N ILE A 971 53.36 10.80 -34.92
CA ILE A 971 54.25 10.19 -33.92
C ILE A 971 55.09 9.07 -34.55
N ALA A 972 54.50 8.26 -35.43
CA ALA A 972 55.25 7.22 -36.14
C ALA A 972 56.31 7.81 -37.10
N ASN A 973 56.03 8.94 -37.75
CA ASN A 973 57.01 9.67 -38.57
C ASN A 973 58.13 10.27 -37.70
N HIS A 974 57.77 10.89 -36.57
CA HIS A 974 58.72 11.40 -35.59
C HIS A 974 59.66 10.30 -35.08
N ALA A 975 59.13 9.12 -34.73
CA ALA A 975 59.92 7.96 -34.31
C ALA A 975 60.90 7.48 -35.40
N ARG A 976 60.50 7.56 -36.67
CA ARG A 976 61.40 7.25 -37.81
C ARG A 976 62.52 8.27 -37.96
N ARG A 977 62.21 9.55 -37.79
CA ARG A 977 63.18 10.66 -37.87
C ARG A 977 64.21 10.57 -36.75
N THR A 978 63.73 10.46 -35.50
CA THR A 978 64.58 10.40 -34.30
C THR A 978 65.46 9.16 -34.25
N ARG A 979 65.05 8.02 -34.83
CA ARG A 979 65.87 6.80 -34.96
C ARG A 979 67.24 7.03 -35.63
N SER A 980 67.34 7.99 -36.54
CA SER A 980 68.61 8.30 -37.23
C SER A 980 69.57 9.19 -36.44
N LEU A 981 69.17 9.67 -35.26
CA LEU A 981 70.00 10.50 -34.39
C LEU A 981 70.82 9.63 -33.43
N SER A 982 72.13 9.87 -33.35
CA SER A 982 73.04 9.11 -32.48
C SER A 982 72.97 9.52 -31.00
N GLU A 983 72.60 10.77 -30.71
CA GLU A 983 72.40 11.32 -29.35
C GLU A 983 71.23 12.33 -29.35
N PRO A 984 69.96 11.88 -29.25
CA PRO A 984 68.81 12.77 -29.29
C PRO A 984 68.67 13.60 -28.00
N THR A 985 68.35 14.88 -28.14
CA THR A 985 68.04 15.79 -27.02
C THR A 985 66.60 15.62 -26.54
N MET A 986 66.25 16.18 -25.37
CA MET A 986 64.87 16.17 -24.87
C MET A 986 63.90 16.83 -25.87
N ASP A 987 64.33 17.93 -26.49
CA ASP A 987 63.57 18.62 -27.51
C ASP A 987 63.38 17.75 -28.76
N ASP A 988 64.38 16.98 -29.17
CA ASP A 988 64.25 16.04 -30.30
C ASP A 988 63.23 14.93 -30.03
N LEU A 989 63.08 14.52 -28.76
CA LEU A 989 62.17 13.46 -28.35
C LEU A 989 60.72 13.95 -28.14
N CYS A 990 60.53 15.25 -27.89
CA CYS A 990 59.22 15.83 -27.58
C CYS A 990 58.63 16.69 -28.72
N LEU A 991 59.43 17.27 -29.62
CA LEU A 991 58.93 18.20 -30.64
C LEU A 991 58.48 17.48 -31.93
N LEU A 992 57.19 17.62 -32.26
CA LEU A 992 56.64 17.24 -33.56
C LEU A 992 56.87 18.37 -34.57
N LEU A 993 57.52 18.07 -35.68
CA LEU A 993 57.85 19.02 -36.75
C LEU A 993 56.89 18.92 -37.94
N PRO A 994 56.84 19.92 -38.84
CA PRO A 994 55.95 19.89 -40.01
C PRO A 994 56.16 18.69 -40.93
N GLU A 995 57.39 18.19 -41.02
CA GLU A 995 57.77 17.02 -41.82
C GLU A 995 57.27 15.68 -41.25
N ASP A 996 56.88 15.68 -39.97
CA ASP A 996 56.28 14.50 -39.35
C ASP A 996 54.79 14.34 -39.71
N VAL A 997 54.11 15.41 -40.14
CA VAL A 997 52.69 15.37 -40.50
C VAL A 997 52.51 14.56 -41.79
N PRO A 998 51.60 13.56 -41.84
CA PRO A 998 51.38 12.77 -43.05
C PRO A 998 50.94 13.68 -44.21
N PRO A 999 51.38 13.39 -45.46
CA PRO A 999 50.92 14.15 -46.61
C PRO A 999 49.41 13.98 -46.79
N PRO A 1000 48.70 15.00 -47.32
CA PRO A 1000 47.28 14.89 -47.58
C PRO A 1000 47.01 13.71 -48.53
N PRO A 1001 45.96 12.90 -48.29
CA PRO A 1001 45.65 11.76 -49.14
C PRO A 1001 45.47 12.24 -50.59
N GLY A 1002 46.30 11.72 -51.49
CA GLY A 1002 46.26 12.11 -52.91
C GLY A 1002 44.88 11.87 -53.51
N ARG A 1003 44.42 12.78 -54.37
CA ARG A 1003 43.19 12.61 -55.16
C ARG A 1003 43.17 11.20 -55.77
N PRO A 1004 42.13 10.37 -55.58
CA PRO A 1004 41.99 9.15 -56.35
C PRO A 1004 41.92 9.57 -57.83
N GLY A 1005 42.90 9.10 -58.60
CA GLY A 1005 42.97 9.34 -60.03
C GLY A 1005 41.73 8.78 -60.72
N VAL A 1006 41.22 9.53 -61.68
CA VAL A 1006 40.40 9.01 -62.77
C VAL A 1006 41.15 7.83 -63.39
N VAL A 1007 40.57 6.64 -63.28
CA VAL A 1007 40.71 5.54 -64.25
C VAL A 1007 39.33 5.00 -64.51
#